data_AF-A0AAP3ETR0-F1
#
_entry.id   AF-A0AAP3ETR0-F1
#
_cell.length_a   1.000
_cell.length_b   1.000
_cell.length_c   1.000
_cell.angle_alpha   90.00
_cell.angle_beta   90.00
_cell.angle_gamma   90.00
#
_symmetry.space_group_name_H-M   'P 1'
#
loop_
_entity.id
_entity.type
_entity.pdbx_description
1 polymer ?
#
loop_
_entity_poly.entity_id
_entity_poly.type
_entity_poly.pdbx_seq_one_letter_code
_entity_poly.pdbx_strand_id
1 'polypeptide(L)'
;MRKSLFLLSFSPIFITAQLQPKVQTYTVLGRSYDVTTPSNYSSSKQYPIIFELHSFNQDRNQMHNQDLVDELQYISVRPEGNMVSNYRAWNSWSVTSNLGLVNDVEYIKNVYNDVKTRLSIGFNPQKVYVYGFSNGGAMAMKMLEETDLFKAALIRSMSFEEGHTISSSAAKVPMIFVHGIADEVVPYQGGQGKYQVAPLTFESIKTTVSKWANYSGLTQPTEIKYLKGSSPTSDKDFYFREYSHSTHPIYFFAIDGGSHNTDQQFSNDNMRRAIIRLIKSPKCYGIYQVDCNYTDTVEDISQPILTRDEQIYRSLFNSILRGGKQIDVKELNIPKEDAEKFYTNISWNNPLLFHLKIDGNMGYAIQLDNPTFLNYYIPAYSTDLNYLDETFSSLEKAMEEYYSHLDINMSDEEIAYTMHQLITARTKYGQYNDGPIHHAYNSFSALGVFLNNKAVCQGYSLSFSLLMNSLGIKTHYVTGPLPSTSGHMWNRILIDNNWYNVDATFDDADNFLRKNEGSSNQHFLTSDQLFYETLKHPVPHNNLRDVVRIPSGNKFDTSNYVFRRYDLSKGLTKSEAKYIDGFWYYLSLEGTHTQIIRSNFDGSNKTILKTTGVSSKVANMDKIYYGKDKIYFIDYISGKYYVCSMDYNGNNFTQERQVSFIDITSSNFVLTTDTSKPITNNFSGIVALKAELALSKLRDLYYHGEEDYFSPKDPRRVELTNAIKEGERLIETTPVNHNQANALFQKLRALRKSYTIPLSVKAN
;
A
#
# COMPACT_ATOMS: atom_id res chain seq x y z
N MET A 1 -0.99 37.85 84.42
CA MET A 1 -1.16 36.38 84.43
C MET A 1 -2.17 35.98 83.36
N ARG A 2 -1.70 35.37 82.26
CA ARG A 2 -2.39 34.35 81.43
C ARG A 2 -1.49 34.09 80.22
N LYS A 3 -0.64 33.06 80.32
CA LYS A 3 0.05 32.45 79.18
C LYS A 3 -0.82 31.28 78.73
N SER A 4 -1.36 31.35 77.52
CA SER A 4 -2.04 30.24 76.88
C SER A 4 -0.99 29.26 76.35
N LEU A 5 -1.07 28.02 76.82
CA LEU A 5 -0.26 26.89 76.38
C LEU A 5 -0.95 26.26 75.16
N PHE A 6 -0.33 26.32 73.97
CA PHE A 6 -0.75 25.51 72.82
C PHE A 6 0.02 24.19 72.84
N LEU A 7 -0.69 23.10 73.10
CA LEU A 7 -0.21 21.73 72.85
C LEU A 7 -0.24 21.46 71.34
N LEU A 8 0.93 21.34 70.73
CA LEU A 8 1.08 20.82 69.37
C LEU A 8 1.13 19.29 69.44
N SER A 9 0.09 18.63 68.95
CA SER A 9 0.07 17.20 68.67
C SER A 9 0.97 16.92 67.45
N PHE A 10 2.12 16.29 67.66
CA PHE A 10 2.91 15.71 66.57
C PHE A 10 2.23 14.42 66.10
N SER A 11 1.49 14.50 64.98
CA SER A 11 1.21 13.31 64.18
C SER A 11 2.50 12.89 63.46
N PRO A 12 2.93 11.62 63.52
CA PRO A 12 4.08 11.17 62.77
C PRO A 12 3.73 11.26 61.28
N ILE A 13 4.38 12.20 60.57
CA ILE A 13 4.36 12.24 59.11
C ILE A 13 5.22 11.07 58.65
N PHE A 14 4.59 9.95 58.29
CA PHE A 14 5.24 8.91 57.54
C PHE A 14 5.56 9.48 56.14
N ILE A 15 6.77 9.99 55.96
CA ILE A 15 7.26 10.39 54.64
C ILE A 15 7.53 9.09 53.87
N THR A 16 6.59 8.68 53.03
CA THR A 16 6.81 7.56 52.10
C THR A 16 7.98 7.92 51.17
N ALA A 17 9.04 7.13 51.18
CA ALA A 17 10.21 7.38 50.34
C ALA A 17 9.82 7.43 48.86
N GLN A 18 10.19 8.53 48.18
CA GLN A 18 9.99 8.73 46.75
C GLN A 18 10.79 7.71 45.94
N LEU A 19 10.28 7.38 44.73
CA LEU A 19 11.01 6.50 43.80
C LEU A 19 12.39 7.06 43.45
N GLN A 20 13.33 6.17 43.19
CA GLN A 20 14.71 6.48 42.80
C GLN A 20 14.98 5.94 41.39
N PRO A 21 16.07 6.37 40.71
CA PRO A 21 16.49 5.76 39.45
C PRO A 21 16.76 4.25 39.58
N LYS A 22 16.45 3.48 38.52
CA LYS A 22 16.63 2.02 38.38
C LYS A 22 15.64 1.20 39.21
N VAL A 23 16.03 -0.01 39.66
CA VAL A 23 15.14 -0.97 40.34
C VAL A 23 15.04 -0.67 41.84
N GLN A 24 13.82 -0.69 42.38
CA GLN A 24 13.52 -0.69 43.81
C GLN A 24 12.52 -1.80 44.14
N THR A 25 12.62 -2.37 45.34
CA THR A 25 11.66 -3.35 45.86
C THR A 25 10.91 -2.78 47.05
N TYR A 26 9.59 -2.96 47.05
CA TYR A 26 8.70 -2.53 48.12
C TYR A 26 7.79 -3.69 48.53
N THR A 27 7.11 -3.55 49.67
CA THR A 27 6.19 -4.56 50.19
C THR A 27 4.89 -3.92 50.62
N VAL A 28 3.78 -4.49 50.16
CA VAL A 28 2.41 -4.07 50.47
C VAL A 28 1.60 -5.32 50.79
N LEU A 29 0.81 -5.29 51.88
CA LEU A 29 0.06 -6.46 52.37
C LEU A 29 0.92 -7.74 52.49
N GLY A 30 2.19 -7.60 52.89
CA GLY A 30 3.10 -8.73 53.07
C GLY A 30 3.65 -9.35 51.78
N ARG A 31 3.33 -8.79 50.59
CA ARG A 31 3.85 -9.23 49.29
C ARG A 31 4.69 -8.15 48.65
N SER A 32 5.77 -8.57 47.99
CA SER A 32 6.71 -7.65 47.37
C SER A 32 6.32 -7.27 45.95
N TYR A 33 6.71 -6.09 45.52
CA TYR A 33 6.67 -5.66 44.13
C TYR A 33 7.92 -4.86 43.80
N ASP A 34 8.38 -4.98 42.55
CA ASP A 34 9.49 -4.18 42.07
C ASP A 34 8.99 -3.01 41.23
N VAL A 35 9.68 -1.88 41.32
CA VAL A 35 9.54 -0.74 40.42
C VAL A 35 10.85 -0.55 39.70
N THR A 36 10.82 -0.51 38.37
CA THR A 36 11.96 -0.08 37.55
C THR A 36 11.64 1.28 36.98
N THR A 37 12.44 2.28 37.32
CA THR A 37 12.39 3.60 36.70
C THR A 37 13.56 3.77 35.70
N PRO A 38 13.46 4.72 34.76
CA PRO A 38 14.58 5.03 33.88
C PRO A 38 15.83 5.43 34.66
N SER A 39 17.02 5.10 34.14
CA SER A 39 18.31 5.49 34.74
C SER A 39 18.45 7.01 34.87
N ASN A 40 17.75 7.78 34.03
CA ASN A 40 17.63 9.24 34.08
C ASN A 40 16.30 9.72 34.71
N TYR A 41 15.70 8.94 35.60
CA TYR A 41 14.42 9.25 36.24
C TYR A 41 14.43 10.62 36.94
N SER A 42 13.38 11.40 36.67
CA SER A 42 13.10 12.67 37.34
C SER A 42 11.70 12.66 37.95
N SER A 43 11.60 13.01 39.23
CA SER A 43 10.31 13.14 39.93
C SER A 43 9.40 14.25 39.38
N SER A 44 9.94 15.16 38.56
CA SER A 44 9.16 16.23 37.89
C SER A 44 8.53 15.81 36.57
N LYS A 45 8.90 14.65 36.00
CA LYS A 45 8.41 14.16 34.71
C LYS A 45 7.33 13.10 34.90
N GLN A 46 6.29 13.14 34.05
CA GLN A 46 5.28 12.09 33.99
C GLN A 46 5.70 11.02 32.98
N TYR A 47 5.77 9.77 33.45
CA TYR A 47 6.11 8.59 32.64
C TYR A 47 4.86 7.71 32.44
N PRO A 48 4.74 6.99 31.30
CA PRO A 48 3.83 5.85 31.21
C PRO A 48 4.16 4.83 32.31
N ILE A 49 3.14 4.26 32.95
CA ILE A 49 3.30 3.26 34.02
C ILE A 49 2.68 1.96 33.52
N ILE A 50 3.48 0.89 33.44
CA ILE A 50 3.01 -0.43 33.01
C ILE A 50 3.10 -1.39 34.19
N PHE A 51 1.95 -1.93 34.58
CA PHE A 51 1.87 -3.06 35.51
C PHE A 51 2.08 -4.35 34.74
N GLU A 52 3.18 -5.05 35.02
CA GLU A 52 3.58 -6.26 34.30
C GLU A 52 3.36 -7.49 35.18
N LEU A 53 2.41 -8.34 34.77
CA LEU A 53 1.95 -9.51 35.51
C LEU A 53 2.54 -10.79 34.91
N HIS A 54 3.37 -11.47 35.70
CA HIS A 54 4.11 -12.67 35.29
C HIS A 54 3.18 -13.90 35.09
N SER A 55 3.68 -14.91 34.38
CA SER A 55 2.96 -16.17 34.15
C SER A 55 2.94 -17.10 35.37
N PHE A 56 2.18 -18.19 35.28
CA PHE A 56 2.12 -19.21 36.32
C PHE A 56 3.51 -19.79 36.61
N ASN A 57 3.80 -20.02 37.88
CA ASN A 57 5.05 -20.52 38.42
C ASN A 57 6.30 -19.73 38.04
N GLN A 58 6.14 -18.45 37.72
CA GLN A 58 7.23 -17.49 37.51
C GLN A 58 7.21 -16.45 38.62
N ASP A 59 8.08 -15.45 38.53
CA ASP A 59 8.13 -14.34 39.47
C ASP A 59 8.24 -12.99 38.73
N ARG A 60 8.24 -11.91 39.51
CA ARG A 60 8.39 -10.54 39.02
C ARG A 60 9.66 -10.27 38.17
N ASN A 61 10.67 -11.15 38.20
CA ASN A 61 11.86 -11.03 37.35
C ASN A 61 11.63 -11.52 35.92
N GLN A 62 10.62 -12.36 35.67
CA GLN A 62 10.25 -12.76 34.31
C GLN A 62 10.00 -11.54 33.40
N MET A 63 9.51 -10.46 34.03
CA MET A 63 9.17 -9.20 33.38
C MET A 63 10.25 -8.12 33.56
N HIS A 64 11.46 -8.44 34.05
CA HIS A 64 12.50 -7.43 34.23
C HIS A 64 13.21 -7.09 32.91
N ASN A 65 13.31 -5.80 32.58
CA ASN A 65 14.23 -5.28 31.55
C ASN A 65 14.57 -3.80 31.82
N GLN A 66 15.75 -3.51 32.37
CA GLN A 66 16.20 -2.12 32.63
C GLN A 66 16.50 -1.37 31.33
N ASP A 67 17.17 -2.01 30.37
CA ASP A 67 17.61 -1.36 29.12
C ASP A 67 16.40 -0.85 28.32
N LEU A 68 15.32 -1.63 28.30
CA LEU A 68 14.09 -1.23 27.62
C LEU A 68 13.31 -0.15 28.37
N VAL A 69 13.38 -0.13 29.70
CA VAL A 69 12.85 0.97 30.53
C VAL A 69 13.60 2.27 30.23
N ASP A 70 14.92 2.19 30.07
CA ASP A 70 15.77 3.33 29.70
C ASP A 70 15.48 3.78 28.26
N GLU A 71 15.31 2.85 27.32
CA GLU A 71 15.01 3.14 25.92
C GLU A 71 13.62 3.77 25.74
N LEU A 72 12.58 3.14 26.29
CA LEU A 72 11.19 3.55 26.06
C LEU A 72 10.69 4.61 27.05
N GLN A 73 11.49 4.94 28.06
CA GLN A 73 11.21 5.97 29.06
C GLN A 73 9.85 5.77 29.73
N TYR A 74 9.66 4.61 30.38
CA TYR A 74 8.45 4.27 31.14
C TYR A 74 8.80 3.73 32.53
N ILE A 75 7.81 3.62 33.42
CA ILE A 75 7.97 2.99 34.73
C ILE A 75 7.35 1.59 34.68
N SER A 76 8.15 0.58 34.94
CA SER A 76 7.70 -0.81 35.04
C SER A 76 7.37 -1.14 36.49
N VAL A 77 6.13 -1.51 36.77
CA VAL A 77 5.69 -1.99 38.09
C VAL A 77 5.43 -3.49 37.98
N ARG A 78 6.13 -4.28 38.78
CA ARG A 78 6.16 -5.74 38.68
C ARG A 78 5.77 -6.36 40.02
N PRO A 79 4.46 -6.50 40.30
CA PRO A 79 3.99 -7.11 41.53
C PRO A 79 4.20 -8.63 41.52
N GLU A 80 4.52 -9.18 42.69
CA GLU A 80 4.72 -10.62 42.86
C GLU A 80 3.40 -11.34 43.09
N GLY A 81 3.12 -12.40 42.32
CA GLY A 81 2.01 -13.33 42.51
C GLY A 81 2.06 -14.05 43.86
N ASN A 82 0.95 -14.62 44.32
CA ASN A 82 0.92 -15.30 45.61
C ASN A 82 1.54 -16.70 45.50
N MET A 83 2.27 -17.12 46.53
CA MET A 83 2.80 -18.49 46.64
C MET A 83 1.74 -19.41 47.23
N VAL A 84 1.32 -20.42 46.48
CA VAL A 84 0.38 -21.46 46.94
C VAL A 84 0.86 -22.83 46.48
N SER A 85 0.92 -23.78 47.42
CA SER A 85 1.30 -25.18 47.14
C SER A 85 2.58 -25.31 46.31
N ASN A 86 3.58 -24.46 46.61
CA ASN A 86 4.88 -24.33 45.93
C ASN A 86 4.87 -23.73 44.51
N TYR A 87 3.74 -23.25 44.03
CA TYR A 87 3.63 -22.52 42.77
C TYR A 87 3.30 -21.06 43.03
N ARG A 88 3.85 -20.17 42.20
CA ARG A 88 3.46 -18.76 42.23
C ARG A 88 2.39 -18.47 41.18
N ALA A 89 1.28 -17.86 41.60
CA ALA A 89 0.17 -17.62 40.70
C ALA A 89 -0.69 -16.41 41.09
N TRP A 90 -1.48 -15.95 40.13
CA TRP A 90 -2.53 -14.96 40.31
C TRP A 90 -3.89 -15.63 40.45
N ASN A 91 -4.70 -15.16 41.39
CA ASN A 91 -6.10 -15.48 41.60
C ASN A 91 -6.98 -14.71 40.61
N SER A 92 -7.20 -15.31 39.43
CA SER A 92 -8.02 -14.70 38.39
C SER A 92 -9.47 -15.19 38.51
N TRP A 93 -9.85 -16.18 37.72
CA TRP A 93 -11.13 -16.88 37.81
C TRP A 93 -10.86 -18.34 38.18
N SER A 94 -11.44 -19.31 37.48
CA SER A 94 -11.33 -20.73 37.80
C SER A 94 -9.95 -21.35 37.54
N VAL A 95 -9.06 -20.67 36.80
CA VAL A 95 -7.66 -21.10 36.58
C VAL A 95 -6.95 -21.39 37.90
N THR A 96 -7.30 -20.64 38.94
CA THR A 96 -6.64 -20.72 40.25
C THR A 96 -7.56 -20.45 41.45
N SER A 97 -8.85 -20.12 41.26
CA SER A 97 -9.79 -19.83 42.36
C SER A 97 -9.92 -20.96 43.38
N ASN A 98 -9.73 -22.20 42.93
CA ASN A 98 -9.81 -23.40 43.78
C ASN A 98 -8.54 -23.65 44.61
N LEU A 99 -7.52 -22.79 44.49
CA LEU A 99 -6.25 -22.91 45.20
C LEU A 99 -6.23 -22.16 46.54
N GLY A 100 -7.34 -21.54 46.98
CA GLY A 100 -7.40 -20.82 48.26
C GLY A 100 -6.59 -19.53 48.28
N LEU A 101 -6.40 -18.91 47.12
CA LEU A 101 -5.62 -17.69 46.96
C LEU A 101 -6.35 -16.47 47.57
N VAL A 102 -5.57 -15.55 48.12
CA VAL A 102 -6.01 -14.22 48.58
C VAL A 102 -6.55 -13.37 47.41
N ASN A 103 -7.28 -12.29 47.71
CA ASN A 103 -7.81 -11.37 46.72
C ASN A 103 -6.68 -10.58 46.02
N ASP A 104 -6.22 -11.07 44.87
CA ASP A 104 -5.15 -10.45 44.08
C ASP A 104 -5.56 -9.08 43.50
N VAL A 105 -6.86 -8.83 43.28
CA VAL A 105 -7.35 -7.52 42.84
C VAL A 105 -7.10 -6.48 43.94
N GLU A 106 -7.38 -6.81 45.20
CA GLU A 106 -7.10 -5.94 46.33
C GLU A 106 -5.60 -5.68 46.50
N TYR A 107 -4.77 -6.71 46.33
CA TYR A 107 -3.31 -6.54 46.37
C TYR A 107 -2.82 -5.57 45.29
N ILE A 108 -3.21 -5.75 44.03
CA ILE A 108 -2.80 -4.87 42.92
C ILE A 108 -3.33 -3.44 43.12
N LYS A 109 -4.55 -3.26 43.65
CA LYS A 109 -5.07 -1.94 44.03
C LYS A 109 -4.20 -1.24 45.09
N ASN A 110 -3.72 -1.99 46.09
CA ASN A 110 -2.85 -1.43 47.11
C ASN A 110 -1.45 -1.12 46.55
N VAL A 111 -0.91 -1.93 45.64
CA VAL A 111 0.34 -1.62 44.91
C VAL A 111 0.16 -0.34 44.06
N TYR A 112 -0.96 -0.20 43.34
CA TYR A 112 -1.30 1.02 42.61
C TYR A 112 -1.32 2.25 43.51
N ASN A 113 -1.95 2.16 44.68
CA ASN A 113 -2.02 3.26 45.64
C ASN A 113 -0.64 3.61 46.24
N ASP A 114 0.20 2.61 46.51
CA ASP A 114 1.56 2.85 46.99
C ASP A 114 2.42 3.53 45.92
N VAL A 115 2.38 3.03 44.67
CA VAL A 115 3.06 3.66 43.52
C VAL A 115 2.58 5.09 43.30
N LYS A 116 1.26 5.33 43.33
CA LYS A 116 0.65 6.67 43.24
C LYS A 116 1.21 7.61 44.32
N THR A 117 1.29 7.14 45.55
CA THR A 117 1.81 7.94 46.68
C THR A 117 3.29 8.27 46.48
N ARG A 118 4.11 7.28 46.08
CA ARG A 118 5.56 7.46 45.87
C ARG A 118 5.90 8.37 44.69
N LEU A 119 5.08 8.37 43.66
CA LEU A 119 5.24 9.26 42.49
C LEU A 119 4.71 10.68 42.77
N SER A 120 3.72 10.84 43.65
CA SER A 120 3.13 12.13 44.00
C SER A 120 2.76 12.93 42.74
N ILE A 121 3.40 14.08 42.48
CA ILE A 121 3.12 14.94 41.31
C ILE A 121 3.45 14.28 39.96
N GLY A 122 4.36 13.30 39.95
CA GLY A 122 4.74 12.54 38.75
C GLY A 122 3.72 11.47 38.36
N PHE A 123 2.72 11.20 39.22
CA PHE A 123 1.69 10.21 38.94
C PHE A 123 0.60 10.77 38.02
N ASN A 124 0.30 10.05 36.93
CA ASN A 124 -0.82 10.38 36.05
C ASN A 124 -1.73 9.16 35.89
N PRO A 125 -2.98 9.18 36.42
CA PRO A 125 -3.91 8.05 36.34
C PRO A 125 -4.38 7.77 34.90
N GLN A 126 -4.22 8.71 33.96
CA GLN A 126 -4.50 8.48 32.55
C GLN A 126 -3.37 7.75 31.83
N LYS A 127 -2.22 7.55 32.49
CA LYS A 127 -1.03 6.91 31.94
C LYS A 127 -0.67 5.59 32.64
N VAL A 128 -1.66 4.85 33.13
CA VAL A 128 -1.46 3.57 33.81
C VAL A 128 -2.07 2.43 33.00
N TYR A 129 -1.29 1.39 32.74
CA TYR A 129 -1.59 0.31 31.81
C TYR A 129 -1.22 -1.04 32.40
N VAL A 130 -1.77 -2.12 31.85
CA VAL A 130 -1.48 -3.48 32.30
C VAL A 130 -1.01 -4.38 31.15
N TYR A 131 0.08 -5.10 31.37
CA TYR A 131 0.59 -6.15 30.50
C TYR A 131 0.59 -7.47 31.28
N GLY A 132 -0.12 -8.48 30.76
CA GLY A 132 -0.17 -9.81 31.38
C GLY A 132 0.23 -10.93 30.42
N PHE A 133 1.03 -11.86 30.90
CA PHE A 133 1.41 -13.07 30.16
C PHE A 133 0.81 -14.32 30.81
N SER A 134 0.13 -15.17 30.02
CA SER A 134 -0.46 -16.43 30.47
C SER A 134 -1.37 -16.20 31.69
N ASN A 135 -1.15 -16.84 32.85
CA ASN A 135 -1.95 -16.58 34.07
C ASN A 135 -1.97 -15.09 34.48
N GLY A 136 -0.91 -14.33 34.21
CA GLY A 136 -0.91 -12.87 34.38
C GLY A 136 -1.81 -12.15 33.38
N GLY A 137 -2.02 -12.70 32.18
CA GLY A 137 -3.00 -12.23 31.20
C GLY A 137 -4.44 -12.43 31.65
N ALA A 138 -4.75 -13.56 32.31
CA ALA A 138 -6.04 -13.77 32.96
C ALA A 138 -6.27 -12.75 34.08
N MET A 139 -5.23 -12.51 34.90
CA MET A 139 -5.30 -11.49 35.95
C MET A 139 -5.48 -10.06 35.38
N ALA A 140 -4.81 -9.73 34.28
CA ALA A 140 -4.97 -8.45 33.61
C ALA A 140 -6.40 -8.22 33.13
N MET A 141 -7.04 -9.23 32.51
CA MET A 141 -8.45 -9.15 32.12
C MET A 141 -9.38 -9.01 33.34
N LYS A 142 -9.15 -9.76 34.42
CA LYS A 142 -9.91 -9.60 35.68
C LYS A 142 -9.79 -8.20 36.26
N MET A 143 -8.59 -7.60 36.24
CA MET A 143 -8.41 -6.22 36.70
C MET A 143 -9.23 -5.22 35.88
N LEU A 144 -9.43 -5.45 34.58
CA LEU A 144 -10.33 -4.64 33.76
C LEU A 144 -11.80 -4.89 34.10
N GLU A 145 -12.19 -6.11 34.45
CA GLU A 145 -13.58 -6.42 34.82
C GLU A 145 -13.99 -5.82 36.18
N GLU A 146 -13.04 -5.77 37.13
CA GLU A 146 -13.31 -5.40 38.53
C GLU A 146 -12.83 -3.98 38.92
N THR A 147 -12.08 -3.30 38.04
CA THR A 147 -11.53 -1.95 38.32
C THR A 147 -11.48 -1.06 37.09
N ASP A 148 -11.28 0.24 37.30
CA ASP A 148 -11.08 1.26 36.27
C ASP A 148 -9.64 1.82 36.24
N LEU A 149 -8.70 1.12 36.91
CA LEU A 149 -7.34 1.60 37.15
C LEU A 149 -6.50 1.73 35.89
N PHE A 150 -6.69 0.83 34.94
CA PHE A 150 -5.88 0.72 33.73
C PHE A 150 -6.60 1.33 32.54
N LYS A 151 -5.86 2.06 31.70
CA LYS A 151 -6.38 2.77 30.52
C LYS A 151 -6.11 2.06 29.20
N ALA A 152 -5.35 0.97 29.22
CA ALA A 152 -5.14 0.06 28.11
C ALA A 152 -4.56 -1.27 28.65
N ALA A 153 -4.72 -2.35 27.88
CA ALA A 153 -4.21 -3.66 28.25
C ALA A 153 -3.54 -4.42 27.09
N LEU A 154 -2.53 -5.22 27.42
CA LEU A 154 -1.96 -6.22 26.52
C LEU A 154 -2.05 -7.61 27.15
N ILE A 155 -2.68 -8.54 26.45
CA ILE A 155 -2.90 -9.93 26.86
C ILE A 155 -2.10 -10.86 25.95
N ARG A 156 -1.11 -11.56 26.51
CA ARG A 156 -0.27 -12.52 25.78
C ARG A 156 -0.58 -13.96 26.18
N SER A 157 -0.79 -14.81 25.19
CA SER A 157 -0.96 -16.27 25.31
C SER A 157 -2.01 -16.67 26.36
N MET A 158 -3.18 -16.04 26.34
CA MET A 158 -4.27 -16.35 27.26
C MET A 158 -5.64 -16.05 26.63
N SER A 159 -6.60 -16.95 26.84
CA SER A 159 -8.01 -16.83 26.48
C SER A 159 -8.90 -17.00 27.72
N PHE A 160 -10.20 -16.74 27.58
CA PHE A 160 -11.18 -17.08 28.60
C PHE A 160 -11.33 -18.59 28.75
N GLU A 161 -11.82 -18.98 29.92
CA GLU A 161 -12.38 -20.30 30.14
C GLU A 161 -13.76 -20.43 29.48
N GLU A 162 -14.14 -21.66 29.16
CA GLU A 162 -15.42 -21.97 28.55
C GLU A 162 -16.59 -21.48 29.42
N GLY A 163 -17.46 -20.67 28.82
CA GLY A 163 -18.65 -20.14 29.49
C GLY A 163 -18.41 -18.84 30.27
N HIS A 164 -17.18 -18.30 30.31
CA HIS A 164 -16.93 -17.01 30.95
C HIS A 164 -17.74 -15.88 30.30
N THR A 165 -18.30 -14.99 31.10
CA THR A 165 -19.02 -13.80 30.63
C THR A 165 -18.37 -12.56 31.21
N ILE A 166 -18.17 -11.55 30.36
CA ILE A 166 -17.55 -10.29 30.77
C ILE A 166 -18.51 -9.57 31.72
N SER A 167 -18.00 -9.16 32.88
CA SER A 167 -18.77 -8.34 33.84
C SER A 167 -19.38 -7.10 33.16
N SER A 168 -20.62 -6.77 33.50
CA SER A 168 -21.29 -5.57 32.98
C SER A 168 -20.58 -4.27 33.39
N SER A 169 -19.80 -4.29 34.47
CA SER A 169 -19.01 -3.16 34.97
C SER A 169 -17.59 -3.08 34.41
N ALA A 170 -17.21 -3.94 33.47
CA ALA A 170 -15.85 -3.99 32.94
C ALA A 170 -15.43 -2.69 32.25
N ALA A 171 -14.18 -2.29 32.45
CA ALA A 171 -13.60 -1.12 31.81
C ALA A 171 -13.48 -1.35 30.29
N LYS A 172 -14.05 -0.43 29.51
CA LYS A 172 -13.84 -0.37 28.05
C LYS A 172 -12.57 0.41 27.78
N VAL A 173 -11.50 -0.29 27.39
CA VAL A 173 -10.19 0.30 27.13
C VAL A 173 -9.61 -0.28 25.84
N PRO A 174 -8.64 0.38 25.20
CA PRO A 174 -7.90 -0.21 24.09
C PRO A 174 -7.18 -1.50 24.54
N MET A 175 -7.27 -2.57 23.74
CA MET A 175 -6.68 -3.87 24.06
C MET A 175 -5.88 -4.46 22.90
N ILE A 176 -4.75 -5.11 23.23
CA ILE A 176 -3.99 -5.96 22.29
C ILE A 176 -3.98 -7.39 22.81
N PHE A 177 -4.43 -8.33 21.99
CA PHE A 177 -4.32 -9.77 22.21
C PHE A 177 -3.25 -10.35 21.30
N VAL A 178 -2.38 -11.19 21.85
CA VAL A 178 -1.31 -11.84 21.10
C VAL A 178 -1.26 -13.32 21.46
N HIS A 179 -1.34 -14.21 20.47
CA HIS A 179 -1.45 -15.66 20.70
C HIS A 179 -0.69 -16.48 19.66
N GLY A 180 -0.08 -17.58 20.09
CA GLY A 180 0.58 -18.53 19.18
C GLY A 180 -0.41 -19.54 18.60
N ILE A 181 -0.37 -19.81 17.29
CA ILE A 181 -1.24 -20.83 16.66
C ILE A 181 -0.86 -22.24 17.13
N ALA A 182 0.43 -22.47 17.42
CA ALA A 182 0.95 -23.73 17.95
C ALA A 182 1.05 -23.73 19.50
N ASP A 183 0.32 -22.84 20.18
CA ASP A 183 0.22 -22.85 21.64
C ASP A 183 -0.56 -24.10 22.08
N GLU A 184 0.13 -25.03 22.73
CA GLU A 184 -0.48 -26.24 23.27
C GLU A 184 -0.88 -26.09 24.75
N VAL A 185 -0.46 -25.03 25.44
CA VAL A 185 -0.76 -24.80 26.86
C VAL A 185 -2.11 -24.10 27.02
N VAL A 186 -2.32 -23.05 26.24
CA VAL A 186 -3.62 -22.39 26.06
C VAL A 186 -3.97 -22.52 24.58
N PRO A 187 -4.69 -23.60 24.18
CA PRO A 187 -4.91 -23.91 22.78
C PRO A 187 -5.56 -22.78 22.01
N TYR A 188 -4.98 -22.41 20.86
CA TYR A 188 -5.51 -21.36 19.98
C TYR A 188 -6.99 -21.57 19.60
N GLN A 189 -7.36 -22.82 19.31
CA GLN A 189 -8.72 -23.22 18.95
C GLN A 189 -9.65 -23.44 20.16
N GLY A 190 -9.14 -23.29 21.39
CA GLY A 190 -9.82 -23.70 22.61
C GLY A 190 -9.71 -25.20 22.85
N GLY A 191 -10.30 -25.65 23.96
CA GLY A 191 -10.20 -27.02 24.45
C GLY A 191 -9.24 -27.18 25.62
N GLN A 192 -8.83 -28.41 25.86
CA GLN A 192 -7.97 -28.80 26.99
C GLN A 192 -6.51 -28.48 26.69
N GLY A 193 -5.84 -27.79 27.61
CA GLY A 193 -4.39 -27.54 27.51
C GLY A 193 -3.54 -28.79 27.76
N LYS A 194 -2.39 -28.88 27.09
CA LYS A 194 -1.45 -30.03 27.07
C LYS A 194 -1.03 -30.53 28.45
N TYR A 195 -0.87 -29.62 29.41
CA TYR A 195 -0.35 -29.97 30.74
C TYR A 195 -1.44 -30.19 31.79
N GLN A 196 -2.73 -30.01 31.45
CA GLN A 196 -3.88 -30.21 32.34
C GLN A 196 -3.65 -29.68 33.76
N VAL A 197 -2.99 -28.52 33.88
CA VAL A 197 -2.52 -27.96 35.16
C VAL A 197 -3.71 -27.64 36.10
N ALA A 198 -4.93 -27.63 35.54
CA ALA A 198 -6.23 -27.78 36.19
C ALA A 198 -7.23 -28.30 35.11
N PRO A 199 -8.44 -28.81 35.47
CA PRO A 199 -9.45 -29.29 34.53
C PRO A 199 -10.15 -28.12 33.81
N LEU A 200 -9.36 -27.25 33.17
CA LEU A 200 -9.80 -26.02 32.53
C LEU A 200 -9.99 -26.29 31.04
N THR A 201 -11.21 -26.10 30.57
CA THR A 201 -11.47 -25.98 29.13
C THR A 201 -11.36 -24.52 28.76
N PHE A 202 -10.46 -24.18 27.85
CA PHE A 202 -10.33 -22.83 27.32
C PHE A 202 -11.27 -22.62 26.14
N GLU A 203 -11.80 -21.41 25.98
CA GLU A 203 -12.37 -21.00 24.71
C GLU A 203 -11.26 -20.71 23.70
N SER A 204 -11.61 -20.73 22.40
CA SER A 204 -10.71 -20.20 21.38
C SER A 204 -10.38 -18.74 21.67
N ILE A 205 -9.14 -18.34 21.40
CA ILE A 205 -8.75 -16.94 21.57
C ILE A 205 -9.61 -16.01 20.69
N LYS A 206 -10.04 -16.47 19.50
CA LYS A 206 -10.96 -15.74 18.64
C LYS A 206 -12.31 -15.49 19.33
N THR A 207 -12.82 -16.46 20.07
CA THR A 207 -14.06 -16.31 20.86
C THR A 207 -13.88 -15.27 21.95
N THR A 208 -12.77 -15.34 22.68
CA THR A 208 -12.44 -14.37 23.74
C THR A 208 -12.36 -12.94 23.20
N VAL A 209 -11.62 -12.72 22.12
CA VAL A 209 -11.50 -11.43 21.44
C VAL A 209 -12.87 -10.94 20.97
N SER A 210 -13.68 -11.82 20.39
CA SER A 210 -15.03 -11.47 19.92
C SER A 210 -15.97 -11.07 21.06
N LYS A 211 -15.86 -11.70 22.23
CA LYS A 211 -16.62 -11.30 23.43
C LYS A 211 -16.25 -9.89 23.88
N TRP A 212 -14.95 -9.57 23.97
CA TRP A 212 -14.49 -8.22 24.31
C TRP A 212 -14.91 -7.18 23.26
N ALA A 213 -14.84 -7.52 21.98
CA ALA A 213 -15.32 -6.69 20.88
C ALA A 213 -16.82 -6.41 21.01
N ASN A 214 -17.64 -7.45 21.15
CA ASN A 214 -19.09 -7.32 21.30
C ASN A 214 -19.47 -6.50 22.55
N TYR A 215 -18.82 -6.75 23.69
CA TYR A 215 -19.01 -5.96 24.92
C TYR A 215 -18.69 -4.47 24.69
N SER A 216 -17.68 -4.20 23.86
CA SER A 216 -17.26 -2.85 23.49
C SER A 216 -18.10 -2.23 22.36
N GLY A 217 -19.12 -2.95 21.84
CA GLY A 217 -19.99 -2.47 20.75
C GLY A 217 -19.35 -2.57 19.36
N LEU A 218 -18.33 -3.41 19.19
CA LEU A 218 -17.55 -3.56 17.98
C LEU A 218 -17.97 -4.84 17.23
N THR A 219 -18.60 -4.71 16.06
CA THR A 219 -19.28 -5.84 15.38
C THR A 219 -18.71 -6.21 14.01
N GLN A 220 -17.84 -5.40 13.41
CA GLN A 220 -17.26 -5.64 12.09
C GLN A 220 -15.73 -5.61 12.14
N PRO A 221 -15.05 -6.76 12.25
CA PRO A 221 -13.60 -6.79 12.22
C PRO A 221 -13.04 -6.62 10.81
N THR A 222 -11.93 -5.90 10.68
CA THR A 222 -11.06 -6.02 9.52
C THR A 222 -10.12 -7.21 9.74
N GLU A 223 -10.13 -8.18 8.83
CA GLU A 223 -9.23 -9.34 8.87
C GLU A 223 -8.12 -9.21 7.83
N ILE A 224 -6.86 -9.30 8.27
CA ILE A 224 -5.71 -9.23 7.39
C ILE A 224 -4.80 -10.43 7.69
N LYS A 225 -4.54 -11.25 6.67
CA LYS A 225 -3.52 -12.30 6.74
C LYS A 225 -2.23 -11.77 6.11
N TYR A 226 -1.21 -11.61 6.92
CA TYR A 226 0.13 -11.26 6.45
C TYR A 226 0.90 -12.55 6.17
N LEU A 227 1.36 -12.69 4.94
CA LEU A 227 2.21 -13.81 4.51
C LEU A 227 3.68 -13.50 4.84
N LYS A 228 4.50 -14.52 4.99
CA LYS A 228 5.95 -14.42 5.18
C LYS A 228 6.57 -13.41 4.20
N GLY A 229 7.30 -12.42 4.73
CA GLY A 229 7.91 -11.34 3.94
C GLY A 229 7.01 -10.12 3.69
N SER A 230 5.78 -10.09 4.22
CA SER A 230 4.88 -8.92 4.13
C SER A 230 5.13 -7.85 5.21
N SER A 231 5.98 -8.16 6.20
CA SER A 231 6.44 -7.24 7.24
C SER A 231 7.98 -7.26 7.27
N PRO A 232 8.67 -6.11 7.38
CA PRO A 232 10.15 -6.04 7.37
C PRO A 232 10.82 -6.85 8.50
N THR A 233 10.06 -7.25 9.52
CA THR A 233 10.60 -7.82 10.77
C THR A 233 10.02 -9.19 11.13
N SER A 234 9.24 -9.84 10.25
CA SER A 234 8.69 -11.17 10.52
C SER A 234 9.05 -12.19 9.44
N ASP A 235 9.69 -13.29 9.85
CA ASP A 235 10.01 -14.46 9.04
C ASP A 235 8.90 -15.53 9.02
N LYS A 236 7.75 -15.24 9.64
CA LYS A 236 6.59 -16.13 9.79
C LYS A 236 5.30 -15.49 9.27
N ASP A 237 4.34 -16.33 8.89
CA ASP A 237 2.97 -15.89 8.61
C ASP A 237 2.32 -15.40 9.92
N PHE A 238 1.60 -14.28 9.87
CA PHE A 238 0.78 -13.84 10.99
C PHE A 238 -0.61 -13.39 10.55
N TYR A 239 -1.58 -13.72 11.39
CA TYR A 239 -2.98 -13.33 11.23
C TYR A 239 -3.28 -12.15 12.14
N PHE A 240 -3.89 -11.12 11.56
CA PHE A 240 -4.27 -9.90 12.24
C PHE A 240 -5.78 -9.69 12.12
N ARG A 241 -6.42 -9.35 13.24
CA ARG A 241 -7.83 -8.96 13.29
C ARG A 241 -7.97 -7.67 14.08
N GLU A 242 -8.72 -6.74 13.51
CA GLU A 242 -8.88 -5.39 14.03
C GLU A 242 -10.34 -5.03 14.25
N TYR A 243 -10.63 -4.42 15.40
CA TYR A 243 -11.92 -3.80 15.71
C TYR A 243 -11.69 -2.33 16.10
N SER A 244 -11.67 -1.40 15.13
CA SER A 244 -11.14 -0.03 15.33
C SER A 244 -12.11 1.14 15.18
N HIS A 245 -13.39 0.88 14.92
CA HIS A 245 -14.41 1.92 14.80
C HIS A 245 -14.87 2.49 16.16
N SER A 246 -13.97 2.63 17.14
CA SER A 246 -14.24 3.09 18.51
C SER A 246 -13.03 3.79 19.15
N THR A 247 -13.28 4.56 20.21
CA THR A 247 -12.24 5.13 21.08
C THR A 247 -11.51 4.07 21.92
N HIS A 248 -12.02 2.84 21.94
CA HIS A 248 -11.45 1.69 22.68
C HIS A 248 -11.25 0.50 21.72
N PRO A 249 -10.29 0.59 20.79
CA PRO A 249 -10.10 -0.43 19.78
C PRO A 249 -9.54 -1.73 20.35
N ILE A 250 -9.83 -2.85 19.68
CA ILE A 250 -9.29 -4.17 20.05
C ILE A 250 -8.52 -4.75 18.87
N TYR A 251 -7.28 -5.15 19.15
CA TYR A 251 -6.36 -5.73 18.18
C TYR A 251 -6.04 -7.17 18.57
N PHE A 252 -6.00 -8.06 17.59
CA PHE A 252 -5.66 -9.45 17.79
C PHE A 252 -4.61 -9.91 16.78
N PHE A 253 -3.52 -10.47 17.30
CA PHE A 253 -2.41 -11.02 16.56
C PHE A 253 -2.28 -12.50 16.85
N ALA A 254 -2.29 -13.32 15.80
CA ALA A 254 -2.08 -14.76 15.88
C ALA A 254 -0.91 -15.19 14.99
N ILE A 255 0.04 -15.94 15.53
CA ILE A 255 1.29 -16.24 14.81
C ILE A 255 1.44 -17.70 14.48
N ASP A 256 1.70 -17.95 13.20
CA ASP A 256 1.90 -19.28 12.69
C ASP A 256 3.18 -19.91 13.26
N GLY A 257 3.05 -21.13 13.78
CA GLY A 257 4.13 -21.81 14.51
C GLY A 257 4.58 -21.16 15.83
N GLY A 258 3.89 -20.12 16.34
CA GLY A 258 4.17 -19.55 17.66
C GLY A 258 3.69 -20.48 18.77
N SER A 259 4.53 -20.77 19.78
CA SER A 259 4.16 -21.59 20.95
C SER A 259 3.79 -20.72 22.16
N HIS A 260 3.46 -21.34 23.31
CA HIS A 260 3.11 -20.63 24.54
C HIS A 260 4.21 -19.67 25.03
N ASN A 261 5.47 -20.09 24.92
CA ASN A 261 6.63 -19.37 25.45
C ASN A 261 7.66 -18.96 24.39
N THR A 262 7.75 -19.68 23.26
CA THR A 262 8.89 -19.61 22.35
C THR A 262 8.53 -18.94 21.03
N ASP A 263 8.96 -17.69 20.89
CA ASP A 263 9.22 -17.01 19.63
C ASP A 263 9.88 -15.64 19.94
N GLN A 264 11.02 -15.33 19.32
CA GLN A 264 11.77 -14.08 19.56
C GLN A 264 10.94 -12.82 19.23
N GLN A 265 10.02 -12.92 18.27
CA GLN A 265 9.12 -11.82 17.91
C GLN A 265 7.99 -11.63 18.93
N PHE A 266 7.76 -12.62 19.80
CA PHE A 266 6.78 -12.63 20.90
C PHE A 266 7.44 -12.44 22.26
N SER A 267 8.64 -11.84 22.28
CA SER A 267 9.32 -11.52 23.52
C SER A 267 8.54 -10.49 24.34
N ASN A 268 8.75 -10.50 25.66
CA ASN A 268 8.22 -9.47 26.55
C ASN A 268 8.61 -8.06 26.10
N ASP A 269 9.77 -7.92 25.44
CA ASP A 269 10.26 -6.63 24.93
C ASP A 269 9.40 -6.09 23.81
N ASN A 270 9.02 -6.93 22.85
CA ASN A 270 8.11 -6.52 21.77
C ASN A 270 6.71 -6.19 22.28
N MET A 271 6.23 -6.89 23.31
CA MET A 271 4.94 -6.58 23.93
C MET A 271 4.96 -5.20 24.60
N ARG A 272 6.04 -4.85 25.30
CA ARG A 272 6.20 -3.50 25.90
C ARG A 272 6.27 -2.42 24.83
N ARG A 273 6.97 -2.67 23.73
CA ARG A 273 6.97 -1.75 22.58
C ARG A 273 5.56 -1.57 22.01
N ALA A 274 4.80 -2.65 21.85
CA ALA A 274 3.44 -2.62 21.33
C ALA A 274 2.48 -1.84 22.24
N ILE A 275 2.49 -2.09 23.56
CA ILE A 275 1.63 -1.36 24.48
C ILE A 275 2.04 0.12 24.56
N ILE A 276 3.34 0.46 24.57
CA ILE A 276 3.81 1.87 24.53
C ILE A 276 3.37 2.59 23.24
N ARG A 277 3.31 1.90 22.10
CA ARG A 277 2.78 2.48 20.84
C ARG A 277 1.27 2.76 20.95
N LEU A 278 0.49 1.78 21.41
CA LEU A 278 -0.94 1.92 21.68
C LEU A 278 -1.24 3.12 22.58
N ILE A 279 -0.39 3.32 23.59
CA ILE A 279 -0.46 4.41 24.56
C ILE A 279 -0.18 5.78 23.93
N LYS A 280 0.83 5.87 23.08
CA LYS A 280 1.23 7.12 22.42
C LYS A 280 0.22 7.55 21.36
N SER A 281 -0.41 6.60 20.68
CA SER A 281 -1.44 6.87 19.70
C SER A 281 -2.45 5.71 19.65
N PRO A 282 -3.68 5.88 20.19
CA PRO A 282 -4.70 4.83 20.19
C PRO A 282 -5.11 4.35 18.79
N LYS A 283 -4.78 5.13 17.74
CA LYS A 283 -5.01 4.80 16.33
C LYS A 283 -3.81 4.11 15.67
N CYS A 284 -2.84 3.65 16.45
CA CYS A 284 -1.55 3.20 15.94
C CYS A 284 -1.04 1.93 16.65
N TYR A 285 -1.25 0.79 16.01
CA TYR A 285 -1.46 -0.48 16.73
C TYR A 285 -0.74 -1.70 16.15
N GLY A 286 0.12 -1.55 15.15
CA GLY A 286 0.92 -2.68 14.68
C GLY A 286 1.97 -3.11 15.72
N ILE A 287 2.02 -4.42 16.04
CA ILE A 287 3.22 -5.01 16.70
C ILE A 287 4.48 -4.77 15.82
N TYR A 288 4.26 -4.59 14.50
CA TYR A 288 5.28 -4.44 13.46
C TYR A 288 5.25 -3.11 12.68
N GLN A 289 4.38 -2.14 13.02
CA GLN A 289 4.38 -0.81 12.37
C GLN A 289 5.40 0.13 13.02
N VAL A 290 6.15 0.86 12.18
CA VAL A 290 7.18 1.82 12.61
C VAL A 290 6.69 3.27 12.60
N ASP A 291 5.61 3.59 11.87
CA ASP A 291 5.14 4.96 11.68
C ASP A 291 3.80 5.27 12.35
N CYS A 292 3.82 6.25 13.27
CA CYS A 292 2.65 6.76 13.98
C CYS A 292 2.71 8.29 14.13
N ASN A 293 2.30 9.04 13.10
CA ASN A 293 2.20 10.50 13.17
C ASN A 293 0.77 11.00 12.91
N TYR A 294 0.04 11.31 13.99
CA TYR A 294 -0.99 12.35 13.99
C TYR A 294 -0.98 13.09 15.32
N THR A 295 -0.93 14.41 15.25
CA THR A 295 -0.69 15.35 16.34
C THR A 295 -1.98 15.78 17.04
N ASP A 296 -2.01 15.75 18.37
CA ASP A 296 -2.67 16.81 19.15
C ASP A 296 -1.56 17.68 19.76
N THR A 297 -1.78 18.99 19.62
CA THR A 297 -0.88 20.10 19.93
C THR A 297 -0.29 20.05 21.34
N VAL A 298 1.05 20.03 21.47
CA VAL A 298 1.89 20.94 22.30
C VAL A 298 3.31 20.92 21.72
N GLU A 299 3.89 22.10 21.55
CA GLU A 299 5.29 22.35 21.18
C GLU A 299 6.28 21.60 22.11
N ASP A 300 7.15 20.75 21.56
CA ASP A 300 8.62 20.81 21.66
C ASP A 300 9.26 19.67 20.83
N ILE A 301 10.41 19.95 20.23
CA ILE A 301 11.01 19.21 19.13
C ILE A 301 11.82 18.01 19.64
N SER A 302 11.39 16.79 19.31
CA SER A 302 12.32 15.67 19.07
C SER A 302 11.81 14.83 17.90
N GLN A 303 12.51 14.91 16.77
CA GLN A 303 12.25 14.11 15.57
C GLN A 303 12.17 12.61 15.95
N PRO A 304 11.26 11.82 15.35
CA PRO A 304 11.21 10.38 15.60
C PRO A 304 12.57 9.74 15.27
N ILE A 305 13.06 8.85 16.14
CA ILE A 305 14.30 8.10 15.91
C ILE A 305 13.99 7.07 14.82
N LEU A 306 14.43 7.36 13.60
CA LEU A 306 14.37 6.43 12.48
C LEU A 306 15.16 5.16 12.82
N THR A 307 14.63 3.99 12.48
CA THR A 307 15.41 2.75 12.47
C THR A 307 16.58 2.89 11.49
N ARG A 308 17.60 2.04 11.65
CA ARG A 308 18.76 2.06 10.77
C ARG A 308 18.39 1.86 9.29
N ASP A 309 17.48 0.94 8.99
CA ASP A 309 16.99 0.68 7.63
C ASP A 309 16.22 1.88 7.07
N GLU A 310 15.47 2.61 7.91
CA GLU A 310 14.79 3.84 7.50
C GLU A 310 15.77 5.00 7.29
N GLN A 311 16.83 5.11 8.10
CA GLN A 311 17.90 6.08 7.86
C GLN A 311 18.60 5.80 6.53
N ILE A 312 18.88 4.53 6.25
CA ILE A 312 19.46 4.07 4.98
C ILE A 312 18.53 4.41 3.81
N TYR A 313 17.27 3.99 3.89
CA TYR A 313 16.29 4.25 2.84
C TYR A 313 16.09 5.75 2.62
N ARG A 314 15.87 6.52 3.69
CA ARG A 314 15.67 7.97 3.63
C ARG A 314 16.88 8.69 3.04
N SER A 315 18.09 8.32 3.45
CA SER A 315 19.33 8.90 2.93
C SER A 315 19.51 8.59 1.43
N LEU A 316 19.34 7.31 1.05
CA LEU A 316 19.46 6.89 -0.34
C LEU A 316 18.40 7.53 -1.22
N PHE A 317 17.14 7.50 -0.81
CA PHE A 317 16.00 8.02 -1.58
C PHE A 317 16.13 9.52 -1.85
N ASN A 318 16.42 10.31 -0.80
CA ASN A 318 16.65 11.74 -0.94
C ASN A 318 17.88 12.08 -1.81
N SER A 319 18.93 11.26 -1.74
CA SER A 319 20.14 11.48 -2.55
C SER A 319 19.93 11.10 -4.01
N ILE A 320 19.20 10.02 -4.27
CA ILE A 320 18.78 9.57 -5.60
C ILE A 320 17.94 10.64 -6.28
N LEU A 321 16.88 11.12 -5.61
CA LEU A 321 16.01 12.15 -6.17
C LEU A 321 16.85 13.34 -6.66
N ARG A 322 17.79 13.80 -5.83
CA ARG A 322 18.68 14.94 -6.11
C ARG A 322 19.84 14.64 -7.07
N GLY A 323 19.82 13.49 -7.74
CA GLY A 323 20.80 13.13 -8.76
C GLY A 323 22.19 12.84 -8.19
N GLY A 324 22.29 12.38 -6.94
CA GLY A 324 23.56 12.02 -6.31
C GLY A 324 24.30 10.95 -7.13
N LYS A 325 25.46 11.30 -7.70
CA LYS A 325 26.30 10.36 -8.47
C LYS A 325 27.09 9.41 -7.57
N GLN A 326 27.37 9.84 -6.34
CA GLN A 326 28.00 9.06 -5.29
C GLN A 326 27.30 9.39 -3.98
N ILE A 327 26.71 8.39 -3.33
CA ILE A 327 25.94 8.53 -2.09
C ILE A 327 26.76 7.94 -0.95
N ASP A 328 27.26 8.78 -0.06
CA ASP A 328 28.01 8.36 1.12
C ASP A 328 27.08 7.61 2.09
N VAL A 329 27.48 6.39 2.45
CA VAL A 329 26.78 5.54 3.41
C VAL A 329 27.75 4.94 4.44
N LYS A 330 28.98 5.48 4.53
CA LYS A 330 30.04 4.93 5.39
C LYS A 330 29.55 4.79 6.83
N GLU A 331 28.93 5.83 7.36
CA GLU A 331 28.46 5.90 8.74
C GLU A 331 27.23 5.01 9.01
N LEU A 332 26.54 4.55 7.97
CA LEU A 332 25.38 3.66 8.07
C LEU A 332 25.79 2.20 8.26
N ASN A 333 27.08 1.87 8.10
CA ASN A 333 27.68 0.54 8.31
C ASN A 333 26.98 -0.59 7.53
N ILE A 334 26.46 -0.33 6.34
CA ILE A 334 25.64 -1.30 5.58
C ILE A 334 26.49 -2.52 5.23
N PRO A 335 26.13 -3.76 5.62
CA PRO A 335 26.85 -4.97 5.22
C PRO A 335 26.90 -5.10 3.70
N LYS A 336 28.03 -5.54 3.15
CA LYS A 336 28.19 -5.74 1.70
C LYS A 336 27.14 -6.70 1.12
N GLU A 337 26.76 -7.72 1.86
CA GLU A 337 25.72 -8.69 1.48
C GLU A 337 24.31 -8.06 1.35
N ASP A 338 24.06 -6.95 2.07
CA ASP A 338 22.81 -6.19 1.97
C ASP A 338 22.85 -5.10 0.89
N ALA A 339 23.97 -4.96 0.17
CA ALA A 339 24.16 -3.87 -0.79
C ALA A 339 23.03 -3.83 -1.83
N GLU A 340 22.67 -4.98 -2.38
CA GLU A 340 21.63 -5.12 -3.40
C GLU A 340 20.22 -4.90 -2.84
N LYS A 341 19.96 -5.26 -1.58
CA LYS A 341 18.63 -5.26 -0.96
C LYS A 341 18.00 -3.86 -0.97
N PHE A 342 18.70 -2.85 -0.48
CA PHE A 342 18.13 -1.51 -0.29
C PHE A 342 17.86 -0.76 -1.59
N TYR A 343 18.82 -0.77 -2.52
CA TYR A 343 18.65 -0.09 -3.81
C TYR A 343 17.60 -0.78 -4.67
N THR A 344 17.59 -2.12 -4.70
CA THR A 344 16.55 -2.89 -5.36
C THR A 344 15.18 -2.59 -4.74
N ASN A 345 15.09 -2.44 -3.42
CA ASN A 345 13.83 -2.01 -2.81
C ASN A 345 13.37 -0.63 -3.36
N ILE A 346 14.27 0.36 -3.42
CA ILE A 346 13.94 1.70 -3.93
C ILE A 346 13.52 1.66 -5.41
N SER A 347 14.32 1.04 -6.28
CA SER A 347 14.06 1.04 -7.72
C SER A 347 12.78 0.29 -8.09
N TRP A 348 12.46 -0.79 -7.38
CA TRP A 348 11.29 -1.62 -7.67
C TRP A 348 9.99 -1.10 -7.05
N ASN A 349 10.06 -0.48 -5.86
CA ASN A 349 8.87 0.00 -5.17
C ASN A 349 8.50 1.44 -5.53
N ASN A 350 9.37 2.16 -6.25
CA ASN A 350 9.12 3.53 -6.68
C ASN A 350 9.20 3.65 -8.22
N PRO A 351 8.24 3.07 -8.96
CA PRO A 351 8.23 3.11 -10.42
C PRO A 351 8.14 4.54 -11.00
N LEU A 352 7.81 5.53 -10.17
CA LEU A 352 7.81 6.96 -10.52
C LEU A 352 9.22 7.59 -10.58
N LEU A 353 10.26 6.88 -10.14
CA LEU A 353 11.67 7.31 -10.26
C LEU A 353 12.19 7.10 -11.70
N PHE A 354 11.56 7.77 -12.68
CA PHE A 354 11.84 7.58 -14.11
C PHE A 354 13.30 7.84 -14.52
N HIS A 355 14.02 8.68 -13.75
CA HIS A 355 15.40 9.07 -14.01
C HIS A 355 16.40 8.01 -13.57
N LEU A 356 15.98 7.01 -12.78
CA LEU A 356 16.81 5.84 -12.45
C LEU A 356 16.77 4.80 -13.57
N LYS A 357 17.90 4.14 -13.78
CA LYS A 357 18.00 2.98 -14.66
C LYS A 357 17.45 1.74 -13.96
N ILE A 358 16.52 1.03 -14.62
CA ILE A 358 15.84 -0.16 -14.08
C ILE A 358 16.67 -1.44 -14.32
N ASP A 359 17.54 -1.43 -15.35
CA ASP A 359 18.43 -2.54 -15.72
C ASP A 359 19.91 -2.22 -15.45
N GLY A 360 20.60 -3.09 -14.71
CA GLY A 360 22.06 -3.02 -14.53
C GLY A 360 22.52 -3.31 -13.11
N ASN A 361 23.76 -3.78 -12.98
CA ASN A 361 24.39 -3.92 -11.68
C ASN A 361 24.68 -2.54 -11.11
N MET A 362 24.27 -2.34 -9.86
CA MET A 362 24.61 -1.19 -9.07
C MET A 362 26.12 -1.10 -8.85
N GLY A 363 26.67 0.11 -8.95
CA GLY A 363 27.98 0.39 -8.42
C GLY A 363 27.90 0.61 -6.91
N TYR A 364 28.74 -0.05 -6.15
CA TYR A 364 29.00 0.29 -4.75
C TYR A 364 30.49 0.09 -4.46
N ALA A 365 31.01 0.82 -3.49
CA ALA A 365 32.35 0.60 -2.96
C ALA A 365 32.26 0.17 -1.50
N ILE A 366 33.21 -0.66 -1.07
CA ILE A 366 33.38 -1.07 0.32
C ILE A 366 34.39 -0.14 1.02
N GLN A 367 34.36 -0.12 2.35
CA GLN A 367 35.34 0.61 3.14
C GLN A 367 36.70 -0.11 3.08
N LEU A 368 37.80 0.62 2.87
CA LEU A 368 39.15 0.02 2.78
C LEU A 368 39.65 -0.46 4.15
N ASP A 369 39.26 0.25 5.20
CA ASP A 369 39.54 -0.04 6.61
C ASP A 369 38.64 -1.14 7.20
N ASN A 370 37.44 -1.35 6.63
CA ASN A 370 36.52 -2.41 7.04
C ASN A 370 35.70 -2.96 5.86
N PRO A 371 36.23 -3.91 5.07
CA PRO A 371 35.65 -4.36 3.80
C PRO A 371 34.31 -5.11 3.94
N THR A 372 33.87 -5.39 5.16
CA THR A 372 32.54 -5.94 5.47
C THR A 372 31.43 -4.94 5.18
N PHE A 373 31.73 -3.63 5.21
CA PHE A 373 30.74 -2.56 5.09
C PHE A 373 30.92 -1.71 3.84
N LEU A 374 29.81 -1.09 3.40
CA LEU A 374 29.79 -0.16 2.27
C LEU A 374 30.38 1.20 2.66
N ASN A 375 31.05 1.82 1.69
CA ASN A 375 31.54 3.20 1.75
C ASN A 375 30.57 4.13 1.03
N TYR A 376 30.21 3.83 -0.22
CA TYR A 376 29.26 4.61 -1.00
C TYR A 376 28.51 3.76 -2.04
N TYR A 377 27.33 4.25 -2.43
CA TYR A 377 26.58 3.78 -3.60
C TYR A 377 26.81 4.68 -4.81
N ILE A 378 26.72 4.11 -6.01
CA ILE A 378 26.82 4.78 -7.30
C ILE A 378 25.54 4.46 -8.10
N PRO A 379 24.50 5.32 -8.03
CA PRO A 379 23.29 5.14 -8.82
C PRO A 379 23.55 5.26 -10.32
N ALA A 380 22.82 4.49 -11.11
CA ALA A 380 22.80 4.61 -12.55
C ALA A 380 21.55 5.37 -12.99
N TYR A 381 21.73 6.49 -13.68
CA TYR A 381 20.64 7.32 -14.18
C TYR A 381 20.38 7.07 -15.67
N SER A 382 19.10 7.01 -16.04
CA SER A 382 18.61 6.87 -17.42
C SER A 382 18.49 8.21 -18.14
N THR A 383 18.56 9.32 -17.39
CA THR A 383 18.34 10.70 -17.86
C THR A 383 19.57 11.55 -17.52
N ASP A 384 19.89 12.52 -18.37
CA ASP A 384 20.86 13.57 -18.03
C ASP A 384 20.28 14.48 -16.95
N LEU A 385 20.87 14.42 -15.75
CA LEU A 385 20.40 15.11 -14.56
C LEU A 385 20.42 16.64 -14.69
N ASN A 386 21.20 17.20 -15.62
CA ASN A 386 21.19 18.65 -15.88
C ASN A 386 19.86 19.12 -16.47
N TYR A 387 19.10 18.21 -17.08
CA TYR A 387 17.81 18.48 -17.73
C TYR A 387 16.66 17.82 -16.95
N LEU A 388 16.85 17.46 -15.68
CA LEU A 388 15.85 16.72 -14.91
C LEU A 388 14.52 17.49 -14.77
N ASP A 389 14.57 18.80 -14.49
CA ASP A 389 13.37 19.63 -14.34
C ASP A 389 12.59 19.77 -15.66
N GLU A 390 13.30 19.99 -16.77
CA GLU A 390 12.71 20.03 -18.11
C GLU A 390 12.08 18.68 -18.49
N THR A 391 12.81 17.59 -18.22
CA THR A 391 12.37 16.21 -18.49
C THR A 391 11.12 15.89 -17.68
N PHE A 392 11.13 16.20 -16.38
CA PHE A 392 9.99 16.03 -15.49
C PHE A 392 8.78 16.83 -16.00
N SER A 393 8.97 18.12 -16.31
CA SER A 393 7.88 19.00 -16.73
C SER A 393 7.21 18.49 -18.00
N SER A 394 8.01 17.97 -18.93
CA SER A 394 7.54 17.36 -20.17
C SER A 394 6.82 16.03 -19.93
N LEU A 395 7.35 15.19 -19.03
CA LEU A 395 6.72 13.92 -18.63
C LEU A 395 5.36 14.17 -17.96
N GLU A 396 5.28 15.11 -17.01
CA GLU A 396 4.02 15.42 -16.32
C GLU A 396 2.94 15.88 -17.31
N LYS A 397 3.30 16.77 -18.23
CA LYS A 397 2.41 17.26 -19.27
C LYS A 397 1.94 16.13 -20.20
N ALA A 398 2.85 15.24 -20.59
CA ALA A 398 2.52 14.09 -21.42
C ALA A 398 1.57 13.13 -20.68
N MET A 399 1.88 12.73 -19.45
CA MET A 399 1.00 11.87 -18.65
C MET A 399 -0.40 12.47 -18.46
N GLU A 400 -0.49 13.78 -18.20
CA GLU A 400 -1.75 14.50 -18.10
C GLU A 400 -2.56 14.45 -19.41
N GLU A 401 -1.89 14.56 -20.56
CA GLU A 401 -2.53 14.42 -21.87
C GLU A 401 -3.06 12.99 -22.09
N TYR A 402 -2.28 11.96 -21.75
CA TYR A 402 -2.72 10.57 -21.84
C TYR A 402 -3.97 10.36 -20.96
N TYR A 403 -3.92 10.72 -19.68
CA TYR A 403 -5.05 10.54 -18.76
C TYR A 403 -6.30 11.35 -19.14
N SER A 404 -6.16 12.47 -19.86
CA SER A 404 -7.31 13.24 -20.35
C SER A 404 -8.21 12.49 -21.34
N HIS A 405 -7.75 11.33 -21.85
CA HIS A 405 -8.53 10.45 -22.71
C HIS A 405 -9.39 9.43 -21.95
N LEU A 406 -9.30 9.38 -20.63
CA LEU A 406 -10.10 8.48 -19.81
C LEU A 406 -11.49 9.05 -19.53
N ASP A 407 -12.44 8.15 -19.27
CA ASP A 407 -13.80 8.49 -18.88
C ASP A 407 -14.14 7.89 -17.50
N ILE A 408 -15.03 8.56 -16.75
CA ILE A 408 -15.49 8.12 -15.43
C ILE A 408 -16.08 6.71 -15.43
N ASN A 409 -16.64 6.26 -16.55
CA ASN A 409 -17.32 4.97 -16.65
C ASN A 409 -16.39 3.81 -17.08
N MET A 410 -15.12 4.09 -17.38
CA MET A 410 -14.20 3.04 -17.82
C MET A 410 -13.85 2.09 -16.68
N SER A 411 -13.93 0.80 -16.95
CA SER A 411 -13.34 -0.24 -16.10
C SER A 411 -11.81 -0.29 -16.25
N ASP A 412 -11.13 -1.07 -15.40
CA ASP A 412 -9.67 -1.18 -15.45
C ASP A 412 -9.18 -1.76 -16.81
N GLU A 413 -9.91 -2.71 -17.42
CA GLU A 413 -9.59 -3.22 -18.75
C GLU A 413 -9.83 -2.20 -19.88
N GLU A 414 -10.82 -1.32 -19.74
CA GLU A 414 -11.08 -0.23 -20.70
C GLU A 414 -10.01 0.88 -20.59
N ILE A 415 -9.59 1.20 -19.36
CA ILE A 415 -8.46 2.11 -19.08
C ILE A 415 -7.19 1.54 -19.73
N ALA A 416 -6.91 0.25 -19.50
CA ALA A 416 -5.76 -0.44 -20.06
C ALA A 416 -5.78 -0.41 -21.60
N TYR A 417 -6.94 -0.67 -22.21
CA TYR A 417 -7.07 -0.67 -23.67
C TYR A 417 -6.93 0.73 -24.27
N THR A 418 -7.45 1.75 -23.59
CA THR A 418 -7.31 3.15 -24.00
C THR A 418 -5.84 3.57 -23.98
N MET A 419 -5.11 3.26 -22.91
CA MET A 419 -3.67 3.58 -22.83
C MET A 419 -2.85 2.77 -23.82
N HIS A 420 -3.16 1.49 -24.01
CA HIS A 420 -2.50 0.64 -24.99
C HIS A 420 -2.59 1.24 -26.40
N GLN A 421 -3.79 1.59 -26.86
CA GLN A 421 -4.00 2.23 -28.16
C GLN A 421 -3.28 3.58 -28.29
N LEU A 422 -3.28 4.40 -27.25
CA LEU A 422 -2.58 5.69 -27.29
C LEU A 422 -1.06 5.51 -27.40
N ILE A 423 -0.48 4.54 -26.70
CA ILE A 423 0.95 4.26 -26.78
C ILE A 423 1.32 3.79 -28.20
N THR A 424 0.60 2.81 -28.74
CA THR A 424 0.89 2.24 -30.06
C THR A 424 0.61 3.23 -31.19
N ALA A 425 -0.48 3.99 -31.13
CA ALA A 425 -0.80 4.97 -32.18
C ALA A 425 0.15 6.18 -32.23
N ARG A 426 0.87 6.48 -31.14
CA ARG A 426 1.71 7.68 -31.02
C ARG A 426 3.20 7.38 -31.04
N THR A 427 3.61 6.13 -30.84
CA THR A 427 5.02 5.75 -30.72
C THR A 427 5.47 5.02 -31.95
N LYS A 428 6.68 5.32 -32.42
CA LYS A 428 7.35 4.56 -33.47
C LYS A 428 8.44 3.68 -32.89
N TYR A 429 8.53 2.44 -33.37
CA TYR A 429 9.62 1.58 -32.95
C TYR A 429 10.97 2.09 -33.47
N GLY A 430 11.94 2.28 -32.57
CA GLY A 430 13.29 2.67 -32.96
C GLY A 430 14.20 3.04 -31.80
N GLN A 431 15.51 2.88 -32.02
CA GLN A 431 16.55 3.16 -31.02
C GLN A 431 17.01 4.60 -31.03
N TYR A 432 17.33 5.14 -32.21
CA TYR A 432 17.95 6.47 -32.34
C TYR A 432 16.91 7.59 -32.35
N ASN A 433 17.12 8.61 -31.52
CA ASN A 433 16.32 9.82 -31.51
C ASN A 433 17.03 10.94 -32.28
N ASP A 434 16.31 11.61 -33.18
CA ASP A 434 16.81 12.76 -33.95
C ASP A 434 16.69 14.09 -33.17
N GLY A 435 16.31 14.02 -31.89
CA GLY A 435 16.15 15.16 -30.97
C GLY A 435 17.45 15.56 -30.27
N PRO A 436 17.35 16.40 -29.22
CA PRO A 436 18.50 16.78 -28.38
C PRO A 436 19.31 15.58 -27.89
N ILE A 437 20.64 15.75 -27.78
CA ILE A 437 21.57 14.66 -27.42
C ILE A 437 21.22 14.00 -26.06
N HIS A 438 20.67 14.76 -25.12
CA HIS A 438 20.26 14.27 -23.81
C HIS A 438 18.98 13.40 -23.86
N HIS A 439 18.33 13.27 -25.02
CA HIS A 439 17.24 12.34 -25.28
C HIS A 439 17.68 11.08 -26.04
N ALA A 440 18.97 10.94 -26.38
CA ALA A 440 19.45 9.86 -27.24
C ALA A 440 19.12 8.45 -26.71
N TYR A 441 19.02 8.28 -25.39
CA TYR A 441 18.73 7.00 -24.74
C TYR A 441 17.29 6.85 -24.23
N ASN A 442 16.43 7.86 -24.42
CA ASN A 442 15.05 7.82 -23.92
C ASN A 442 14.26 6.64 -24.48
N SER A 443 14.57 6.19 -25.69
CA SER A 443 13.94 5.04 -26.36
C SER A 443 14.02 3.73 -25.56
N PHE A 444 14.99 3.62 -24.64
CA PHE A 444 15.18 2.50 -23.72
C PHE A 444 14.58 2.77 -22.31
N SER A 445 13.69 3.75 -22.18
CA SER A 445 13.05 4.13 -20.92
C SER A 445 11.58 4.47 -21.13
N ALA A 446 10.83 4.67 -20.04
CA ALA A 446 9.46 5.17 -20.14
C ALA A 446 9.38 6.53 -20.86
N LEU A 447 10.44 7.33 -20.88
CA LEU A 447 10.46 8.66 -21.49
C LEU A 447 10.34 8.63 -23.02
N GLY A 448 10.76 7.55 -23.69
CA GLY A 448 10.75 7.47 -25.15
C GLY A 448 9.36 7.62 -25.75
N VAL A 449 8.35 7.02 -25.11
CA VAL A 449 6.93 7.16 -25.49
C VAL A 449 6.44 8.58 -25.25
N PHE A 450 6.72 9.16 -24.08
CA PHE A 450 6.14 10.45 -23.69
C PHE A 450 6.80 11.66 -24.36
N LEU A 451 8.12 11.63 -24.56
CA LEU A 451 8.89 12.81 -24.97
C LEU A 451 9.28 12.77 -26.44
N ASN A 452 9.57 11.58 -26.97
CA ASN A 452 10.12 11.43 -28.32
C ASN A 452 9.17 10.74 -29.29
N ASN A 453 8.06 10.15 -28.80
CA ASN A 453 7.17 9.32 -29.60
C ASN A 453 7.96 8.19 -30.30
N LYS A 454 9.03 7.69 -29.66
CA LYS A 454 9.95 6.71 -30.23
C LYS A 454 10.59 5.85 -29.14
N ALA A 455 10.44 4.53 -29.25
CA ALA A 455 10.92 3.60 -28.22
C ALA A 455 11.29 2.23 -28.80
N VAL A 456 12.08 1.45 -28.06
CA VAL A 456 12.18 -0.01 -28.25
C VAL A 456 11.26 -0.74 -27.28
N CYS A 457 11.19 -2.08 -27.35
CA CYS A 457 10.30 -2.91 -26.53
C CYS A 457 10.34 -2.57 -25.03
N GLN A 458 11.52 -2.19 -24.54
CA GLN A 458 11.72 -1.71 -23.18
C GLN A 458 10.95 -0.41 -22.89
N GLY A 459 11.04 0.59 -23.75
CA GLY A 459 10.32 1.85 -23.55
C GLY A 459 8.79 1.70 -23.63
N TYR A 460 8.28 0.88 -24.55
CA TYR A 460 6.83 0.57 -24.59
C TYR A 460 6.36 -0.04 -23.27
N SER A 461 7.05 -1.08 -22.81
CA SER A 461 6.67 -1.85 -21.61
C SER A 461 6.75 -1.03 -20.32
N LEU A 462 7.79 -0.19 -20.20
CA LEU A 462 7.96 0.68 -19.03
C LEU A 462 6.93 1.81 -19.01
N SER A 463 6.59 2.38 -20.17
CA SER A 463 5.58 3.45 -20.28
C SER A 463 4.18 2.94 -19.94
N PHE A 464 3.81 1.77 -20.46
CA PHE A 464 2.54 1.14 -20.12
C PHE A 464 2.46 0.84 -18.62
N SER A 465 3.53 0.28 -18.04
CA SER A 465 3.60 0.05 -16.59
C SER A 465 3.54 1.34 -15.78
N LEU A 466 4.18 2.42 -16.23
CA LEU A 466 4.13 3.71 -15.55
C LEU A 466 2.69 4.25 -15.52
N LEU A 467 1.99 4.24 -16.66
CA LEU A 467 0.61 4.72 -16.73
C LEU A 467 -0.35 3.90 -15.87
N MET A 468 -0.26 2.56 -15.95
CA MET A 468 -1.16 1.64 -15.26
C MET A 468 -0.93 1.61 -13.75
N ASN A 469 0.32 1.39 -13.30
CA ASN A 469 0.62 1.31 -11.88
C ASN A 469 0.29 2.63 -11.16
N SER A 470 0.47 3.76 -11.84
CA SER A 470 0.10 5.07 -11.32
C SER A 470 -1.41 5.22 -11.07
N LEU A 471 -2.25 4.53 -11.84
CA LEU A 471 -3.70 4.48 -11.63
C LEU A 471 -4.14 3.38 -10.65
N GLY A 472 -3.19 2.64 -10.07
CA GLY A 472 -3.46 1.50 -9.18
C GLY A 472 -3.75 0.19 -9.93
N ILE A 473 -3.61 0.16 -11.25
CA ILE A 473 -3.78 -1.06 -12.05
C ILE A 473 -2.42 -1.75 -12.15
N LYS A 474 -2.27 -2.86 -11.43
CA LYS A 474 -0.96 -3.47 -11.22
C LYS A 474 -0.43 -4.13 -12.51
N THR A 475 0.81 -3.82 -12.85
CA THR A 475 1.56 -4.47 -13.93
C THR A 475 2.92 -4.98 -13.46
N HIS A 476 3.46 -5.94 -14.20
CA HIS A 476 4.85 -6.34 -14.17
C HIS A 476 5.40 -6.38 -15.59
N TYR A 477 6.65 -5.97 -15.78
CA TYR A 477 7.33 -6.27 -17.04
C TYR A 477 7.88 -7.69 -17.01
N VAL A 478 8.03 -8.27 -18.19
CA VAL A 478 8.56 -9.62 -18.40
C VAL A 478 9.59 -9.55 -19.50
N THR A 479 10.70 -10.26 -19.32
CA THR A 479 11.71 -10.40 -20.37
C THR A 479 11.79 -11.84 -20.85
N GLY A 480 12.10 -12.02 -22.13
CA GLY A 480 12.24 -13.34 -22.74
C GLY A 480 13.21 -13.33 -23.93
N PRO A 481 13.71 -14.50 -24.34
CA PRO A 481 14.60 -14.60 -25.48
C PRO A 481 13.82 -14.38 -26.78
N LEU A 482 14.33 -13.53 -27.66
CA LEU A 482 13.83 -13.35 -29.01
C LEU A 482 15.00 -13.57 -29.99
N PRO A 483 14.94 -14.58 -30.86
CA PRO A 483 16.05 -14.94 -31.74
C PRO A 483 16.59 -13.74 -32.54
N SER A 484 17.92 -13.67 -32.69
CA SER A 484 18.62 -12.62 -33.44
C SER A 484 18.50 -11.20 -32.85
N THR A 485 18.08 -11.07 -31.59
CA THR A 485 18.03 -9.80 -30.84
C THR A 485 18.68 -9.94 -29.46
N SER A 486 18.77 -8.85 -28.70
CA SER A 486 19.19 -8.86 -27.29
C SER A 486 18.13 -9.43 -26.32
N GLY A 487 16.98 -9.88 -26.85
CA GLY A 487 15.81 -10.28 -26.08
C GLY A 487 14.65 -9.32 -26.31
N HIS A 488 13.55 -9.61 -25.62
CA HIS A 488 12.31 -8.87 -25.74
C HIS A 488 11.73 -8.57 -24.36
N MET A 489 10.96 -7.47 -24.26
CA MET A 489 10.26 -7.08 -23.04
C MET A 489 8.81 -6.73 -23.34
N TRP A 490 7.90 -7.30 -22.55
CA TRP A 490 6.45 -7.06 -22.59
C TRP A 490 5.89 -6.92 -21.17
N ASN A 491 4.56 -6.83 -21.01
CA ASN A 491 3.91 -6.69 -19.71
C ASN A 491 2.98 -7.85 -19.35
N ARG A 492 2.79 -8.05 -18.05
CA ARG A 492 1.62 -8.68 -17.47
C ARG A 492 0.83 -7.65 -16.68
N ILE A 493 -0.49 -7.77 -16.69
CA ILE A 493 -1.43 -6.86 -16.03
C ILE A 493 -2.41 -7.67 -15.19
N LEU A 494 -2.75 -7.17 -13.99
CA LEU A 494 -3.70 -7.79 -13.08
C LEU A 494 -5.07 -7.11 -13.25
N ILE A 495 -6.06 -7.86 -13.71
CA ILE A 495 -7.45 -7.41 -13.89
C ILE A 495 -8.36 -8.48 -13.28
N ASP A 496 -9.36 -8.08 -12.49
CA ASP A 496 -10.28 -9.00 -11.80
C ASP A 496 -9.54 -10.14 -11.05
N ASN A 497 -8.46 -9.80 -10.34
CA ASN A 497 -7.56 -10.73 -9.62
C ASN A 497 -6.89 -11.82 -10.48
N ASN A 498 -6.90 -11.69 -11.81
CA ASN A 498 -6.24 -12.60 -12.74
C ASN A 498 -5.16 -11.87 -13.54
N TRP A 499 -4.03 -12.54 -13.78
CA TRP A 499 -2.97 -12.00 -14.62
C TRP A 499 -3.30 -12.24 -16.10
N TYR A 500 -2.90 -11.31 -16.97
CA TYR A 500 -2.99 -11.42 -18.42
C TYR A 500 -1.73 -10.84 -19.06
N ASN A 501 -1.39 -11.28 -20.28
CA ASN A 501 -0.26 -10.75 -21.03
C ASN A 501 -0.70 -9.55 -21.89
N VAL A 502 0.19 -8.56 -22.02
CA VAL A 502 0.02 -7.35 -22.83
C VAL A 502 1.35 -7.04 -23.53
N ASP A 503 1.32 -6.86 -24.85
CA ASP A 503 2.51 -6.43 -25.61
C ASP A 503 2.19 -5.33 -26.63
N ALA A 504 2.44 -4.08 -26.22
CA ALA A 504 2.28 -2.93 -27.08
C ALA A 504 3.30 -2.86 -28.23
N THR A 505 4.45 -3.52 -28.11
CA THR A 505 5.49 -3.50 -29.16
C THR A 505 5.09 -4.38 -30.33
N PHE A 506 4.64 -5.60 -30.02
CA PHE A 506 4.16 -6.56 -31.03
C PHE A 506 2.77 -6.19 -31.55
N ASP A 507 2.03 -5.33 -30.85
CA ASP A 507 0.79 -4.77 -31.33
C ASP A 507 0.92 -3.40 -32.02
N ASP A 508 2.12 -2.83 -32.13
CA ASP A 508 2.33 -1.60 -32.91
C ASP A 508 2.17 -1.88 -34.41
N ALA A 509 1.16 -1.24 -35.02
CA ALA A 509 0.78 -1.45 -36.40
C ALA A 509 1.81 -0.90 -37.42
N ASP A 510 2.62 0.10 -37.04
CA ASP A 510 3.68 0.64 -37.90
C ASP A 510 4.75 -0.42 -38.20
N ASN A 511 4.99 -1.36 -37.26
CA ASN A 511 5.91 -2.48 -37.46
C ASN A 511 5.46 -3.46 -38.55
N PHE A 512 4.17 -3.45 -38.92
CA PHE A 512 3.60 -4.34 -39.93
C PHE A 512 3.14 -3.61 -41.19
N LEU A 513 3.50 -2.33 -41.36
CA LEU A 513 3.09 -1.49 -42.49
C LEU A 513 1.56 -1.41 -42.66
N ARG A 514 0.79 -1.60 -41.57
CA ARG A 514 -0.68 -1.54 -41.58
C ARG A 514 -1.10 -0.08 -41.53
N LYS A 515 -1.50 0.46 -42.68
CA LYS A 515 -1.92 1.86 -42.82
C LYS A 515 -3.32 2.04 -42.20
N ASN A 516 -3.50 3.09 -41.39
CA ASN A 516 -4.76 3.52 -40.75
C ASN A 516 -5.16 2.78 -39.45
N GLU A 517 -4.27 2.00 -38.84
CA GLU A 517 -4.49 1.41 -37.51
C GLU A 517 -3.39 1.87 -36.57
N GLY A 518 -3.73 2.17 -35.31
CA GLY A 518 -2.74 2.42 -34.26
C GLY A 518 -2.21 1.12 -33.66
N SER A 519 -3.06 0.09 -33.59
CA SER A 519 -2.70 -1.17 -32.93
C SER A 519 -3.33 -2.43 -33.52
N SER A 520 -2.56 -3.52 -33.60
CA SER A 520 -3.03 -4.84 -33.98
C SER A 520 -3.91 -5.51 -32.89
N ASN A 521 -3.68 -5.20 -31.61
CA ASN A 521 -4.39 -5.79 -30.46
C ASN A 521 -4.43 -7.34 -30.41
N GLN A 522 -3.49 -8.01 -31.08
CA GLN A 522 -3.36 -9.47 -31.03
C GLN A 522 -2.79 -9.94 -29.69
N HIS A 523 -2.00 -9.10 -29.03
CA HIS A 523 -1.21 -9.41 -27.84
C HIS A 523 -1.71 -8.70 -26.58
N PHE A 524 -2.89 -8.06 -26.62
CA PHE A 524 -3.48 -7.35 -25.49
C PHE A 524 -4.41 -8.23 -24.65
N LEU A 525 -4.27 -8.27 -23.32
CA LEU A 525 -5.08 -9.06 -22.37
C LEU A 525 -5.24 -10.55 -22.72
N THR A 526 -4.21 -11.20 -23.24
CA THR A 526 -4.26 -12.62 -23.65
C THR A 526 -3.90 -13.56 -22.50
N SER A 527 -4.49 -14.75 -22.47
CA SER A 527 -3.99 -15.84 -21.61
C SER A 527 -2.58 -16.30 -22.01
N ASP A 528 -1.90 -17.02 -21.13
CA ASP A 528 -0.61 -17.66 -21.35
C ASP A 528 -0.71 -18.68 -22.52
N GLN A 529 -1.84 -19.41 -22.63
CA GLN A 529 -2.10 -20.37 -23.72
C GLN A 529 -2.20 -19.66 -25.09
N LEU A 530 -2.95 -18.57 -25.16
CA LEU A 530 -3.09 -17.81 -26.40
C LEU A 530 -1.75 -17.14 -26.75
N PHE A 531 -1.10 -16.53 -25.78
CA PHE A 531 0.11 -15.74 -25.98
C PHE A 531 1.34 -16.59 -26.32
N TYR A 532 1.73 -17.52 -25.44
CA TYR A 532 2.95 -18.29 -25.63
C TYR A 532 2.77 -19.47 -26.59
N GLU A 533 1.66 -20.19 -26.50
CA GLU A 533 1.50 -21.42 -27.28
C GLU A 533 0.87 -21.18 -28.65
N THR A 534 -0.13 -20.31 -28.74
CA THR A 534 -0.89 -20.11 -29.99
C THR A 534 -0.23 -19.06 -30.88
N LEU A 535 0.07 -17.88 -30.33
CA LEU A 535 0.75 -16.79 -31.04
C LEU A 535 2.27 -17.00 -31.11
N LYS A 536 2.81 -18.04 -30.46
CA LYS A 536 4.25 -18.37 -30.45
C LYS A 536 5.13 -17.23 -29.94
N HIS A 537 4.62 -16.46 -28.98
CA HIS A 537 5.36 -15.36 -28.37
C HIS A 537 6.55 -15.88 -27.52
N PRO A 538 7.67 -15.15 -27.41
CA PRO A 538 8.74 -15.42 -26.45
C PRO A 538 8.24 -15.75 -25.05
N VAL A 539 8.84 -16.77 -24.42
CA VAL A 539 8.51 -17.19 -23.05
C VAL A 539 9.34 -16.45 -22.00
N PRO A 540 8.87 -16.31 -20.75
CA PRO A 540 9.62 -15.62 -19.70
C PRO A 540 10.98 -16.28 -19.40
N HIS A 541 12.01 -15.49 -19.10
CA HIS A 541 13.30 -16.02 -18.63
C HIS A 541 13.17 -16.77 -17.28
N ASN A 542 14.06 -17.75 -17.08
CA ASN A 542 14.03 -18.63 -15.91
C ASN A 542 14.41 -17.96 -14.57
N ASN A 543 15.04 -16.80 -14.60
CA ASN A 543 15.50 -16.06 -13.43
C ASN A 543 14.54 -14.92 -13.01
N LEU A 544 13.37 -14.82 -13.63
CA LEU A 544 12.35 -13.84 -13.24
C LEU A 544 11.61 -14.28 -11.97
N ARG A 545 11.03 -13.30 -11.26
CA ARG A 545 10.28 -13.50 -10.01
C ARG A 545 9.09 -14.45 -10.21
N ASP A 546 8.73 -15.19 -9.16
CA ASP A 546 7.60 -16.13 -9.17
C ASP A 546 6.26 -15.47 -9.52
N VAL A 547 6.09 -14.18 -9.20
CA VAL A 547 4.87 -13.42 -9.56
C VAL A 547 4.64 -13.39 -11.09
N VAL A 548 5.70 -13.40 -11.90
CA VAL A 548 5.61 -13.44 -13.36
C VAL A 548 5.17 -14.82 -13.87
N ARG A 549 5.21 -15.85 -13.03
CA ARG A 549 4.80 -17.23 -13.37
C ARG A 549 3.42 -17.63 -12.86
N ILE A 550 2.72 -16.75 -12.13
CA ILE A 550 1.34 -17.00 -11.72
C ILE A 550 0.50 -17.24 -12.98
N PRO A 551 -0.26 -18.34 -13.11
CA PRO A 551 -1.03 -18.61 -14.31
C PRO A 551 -2.00 -17.48 -14.65
N SER A 552 -2.14 -17.18 -15.94
CA SER A 552 -3.11 -16.20 -16.41
C SER A 552 -4.56 -16.68 -16.34
N GLY A 553 -5.52 -15.76 -16.30
CA GLY A 553 -6.91 -16.06 -16.68
C GLY A 553 -7.08 -16.19 -18.20
N ASN A 554 -8.26 -16.62 -18.66
CA ASN A 554 -8.62 -16.74 -20.09
C ASN A 554 -9.91 -16.01 -20.49
N LYS A 555 -10.53 -15.25 -19.58
CA LYS A 555 -11.75 -14.45 -19.78
C LYS A 555 -11.77 -13.67 -21.10
N PHE A 556 -10.63 -13.09 -21.46
CA PHE A 556 -10.48 -12.16 -22.59
C PHE A 556 -10.09 -12.82 -23.92
N ASP A 557 -9.93 -14.14 -23.99
CA ASP A 557 -9.53 -14.82 -25.24
C ASP A 557 -10.68 -14.94 -26.27
N THR A 558 -11.91 -14.65 -25.86
CA THR A 558 -13.10 -14.69 -26.72
C THR A 558 -13.17 -13.49 -27.69
N SER A 559 -13.65 -13.74 -28.91
CA SER A 559 -13.83 -12.71 -29.94
C SER A 559 -14.94 -11.69 -29.64
N ASN A 560 -15.68 -11.83 -28.54
CA ASN A 560 -16.75 -10.90 -28.16
C ASN A 560 -16.20 -9.51 -27.80
N TYR A 561 -15.04 -9.44 -27.14
CA TYR A 561 -14.46 -8.17 -26.71
C TYR A 561 -14.06 -7.30 -27.92
N VAL A 562 -14.27 -5.99 -27.79
CA VAL A 562 -14.08 -5.04 -28.90
C VAL A 562 -12.64 -5.01 -29.43
N PHE A 563 -11.66 -5.24 -28.56
CA PHE A 563 -10.24 -5.27 -28.91
C PHE A 563 -9.78 -6.59 -29.54
N ARG A 564 -10.61 -7.64 -29.53
CA ARG A 564 -10.32 -8.92 -30.20
C ARG A 564 -10.68 -8.81 -31.66
N ARG A 565 -9.76 -8.19 -32.40
CA ARG A 565 -9.92 -7.79 -33.80
C ARG A 565 -9.58 -8.88 -34.81
N TYR A 566 -8.85 -9.91 -34.40
CA TYR A 566 -8.33 -10.95 -35.29
C TYR A 566 -8.87 -12.33 -34.89
N ASP A 567 -9.38 -13.06 -35.88
CA ASP A 567 -9.66 -14.50 -35.81
C ASP A 567 -8.53 -15.22 -36.54
N LEU A 568 -7.86 -16.17 -35.88
CA LEU A 568 -6.68 -16.86 -36.42
C LEU A 568 -6.95 -17.59 -37.75
N SER A 569 -8.20 -17.96 -38.02
CA SER A 569 -8.61 -18.65 -39.24
C SER A 569 -9.15 -17.70 -40.32
N LYS A 570 -9.74 -16.57 -39.93
CA LYS A 570 -10.42 -15.64 -40.86
C LYS A 570 -9.67 -14.33 -41.10
N GLY A 571 -8.64 -14.04 -40.32
CA GLY A 571 -7.92 -12.76 -40.36
C GLY A 571 -8.66 -11.67 -39.59
N LEU A 572 -8.59 -10.43 -40.10
CA LEU A 572 -9.17 -9.25 -39.47
C LEU A 572 -10.70 -9.28 -39.51
N THR A 573 -11.34 -9.21 -38.34
CA THR A 573 -12.80 -9.26 -38.19
C THR A 573 -13.40 -7.94 -37.68
N LYS A 574 -12.59 -7.05 -37.09
CA LYS A 574 -13.03 -5.74 -36.59
C LYS A 574 -12.02 -4.62 -36.89
N SER A 575 -12.49 -3.42 -37.23
CA SER A 575 -11.63 -2.23 -37.20
C SER A 575 -11.18 -1.92 -35.76
N GLU A 576 -10.25 -0.99 -35.62
CA GLU A 576 -9.93 -0.43 -34.30
C GLU A 576 -11.18 0.25 -33.71
N ALA A 577 -11.41 0.03 -32.42
CA ALA A 577 -12.61 0.49 -31.73
C ALA A 577 -12.37 1.84 -31.04
N LYS A 578 -13.34 2.75 -31.14
CA LYS A 578 -13.27 4.08 -30.52
C LYS A 578 -14.30 4.20 -29.40
N TYR A 579 -13.84 4.57 -28.20
CA TYR A 579 -14.71 4.91 -27.08
C TYR A 579 -15.29 6.32 -27.24
N ILE A 580 -16.62 6.44 -27.12
CA ILE A 580 -17.36 7.70 -27.19
C ILE A 580 -18.60 7.57 -26.29
N ASP A 581 -18.69 8.42 -25.26
CA ASP A 581 -19.87 8.58 -24.41
C ASP A 581 -20.46 7.25 -23.89
N GLY A 582 -19.64 6.46 -23.19
CA GLY A 582 -20.09 5.20 -22.58
C GLY A 582 -20.09 3.97 -23.51
N PHE A 583 -19.83 4.13 -24.81
CA PHE A 583 -19.87 3.02 -25.77
C PHE A 583 -18.63 2.94 -26.65
N TRP A 584 -18.37 1.73 -27.15
CA TRP A 584 -17.34 1.44 -28.15
C TRP A 584 -17.95 1.32 -29.53
N TYR A 585 -17.37 2.03 -30.50
CA TYR A 585 -17.78 2.04 -31.90
C TYR A 585 -16.71 1.44 -32.78
N TYR A 586 -17.10 0.54 -33.69
CA TYR A 586 -16.17 -0.13 -34.61
C TYR A 586 -16.90 -0.66 -35.86
N LEU A 587 -16.14 -0.94 -36.91
CA LEU A 587 -16.62 -1.72 -38.06
C LEU A 587 -16.43 -3.19 -37.79
N SER A 588 -17.51 -3.97 -37.93
CA SER A 588 -17.38 -5.40 -38.14
C SER A 588 -17.13 -5.67 -39.63
N LEU A 589 -16.13 -6.50 -39.88
CA LEU A 589 -15.78 -7.06 -41.18
C LEU A 589 -16.24 -8.52 -41.30
N GLU A 590 -17.08 -8.97 -40.37
CA GLU A 590 -17.67 -10.31 -40.41
C GLU A 590 -18.83 -10.34 -41.42
N GLY A 591 -18.95 -11.44 -42.17
CA GLY A 591 -20.00 -11.60 -43.18
C GLY A 591 -19.62 -11.04 -44.55
N THR A 592 -20.61 -10.63 -45.35
CA THR A 592 -20.42 -10.21 -46.75
C THR A 592 -20.20 -8.71 -46.93
N HIS A 593 -20.75 -7.90 -46.01
CA HIS A 593 -20.71 -6.45 -46.04
C HIS A 593 -20.26 -5.91 -44.68
N THR A 594 -19.63 -4.74 -44.66
CA THR A 594 -19.19 -4.12 -43.40
C THR A 594 -20.39 -3.57 -42.62
N GLN A 595 -20.27 -3.61 -41.30
CA GLN A 595 -21.30 -3.11 -40.38
C GLN A 595 -20.70 -2.14 -39.37
N ILE A 596 -21.31 -0.97 -39.19
CA ILE A 596 -20.96 -0.04 -38.11
C ILE A 596 -21.71 -0.48 -36.87
N ILE A 597 -20.97 -0.73 -35.80
CA ILE A 597 -21.47 -1.32 -34.56
C ILE A 597 -21.15 -0.41 -33.38
N ARG A 598 -22.10 -0.35 -32.44
CA ARG A 598 -21.95 0.20 -31.10
C ARG A 598 -22.13 -0.92 -30.08
N SER A 599 -21.26 -1.06 -29.09
CA SER A 599 -21.41 -2.03 -27.99
C SER A 599 -20.73 -1.57 -26.69
N ASN A 600 -20.94 -2.33 -25.62
CA ASN A 600 -20.05 -2.31 -24.45
C ASN A 600 -18.71 -2.97 -24.80
N PHE A 601 -17.72 -2.84 -23.91
CA PHE A 601 -16.36 -3.36 -24.10
C PHE A 601 -16.28 -4.88 -24.30
N ASP A 602 -17.15 -5.63 -23.61
CA ASP A 602 -17.28 -7.08 -23.69
C ASP A 602 -18.12 -7.58 -24.89
N GLY A 603 -18.60 -6.64 -25.72
CA GLY A 603 -19.48 -6.93 -26.86
C GLY A 603 -20.97 -7.05 -26.50
N SER A 604 -21.35 -6.91 -25.23
CA SER A 604 -22.75 -6.82 -24.82
C SER A 604 -23.39 -5.49 -25.29
N ASN A 605 -24.72 -5.39 -25.23
CA ASN A 605 -25.48 -4.24 -25.74
C ASN A 605 -25.19 -3.87 -27.22
N LYS A 606 -24.77 -4.87 -28.02
CA LYS A 606 -24.44 -4.72 -29.43
C LYS A 606 -25.62 -4.18 -30.24
N THR A 607 -25.41 -3.07 -30.92
CA THR A 607 -26.35 -2.44 -31.85
C THR A 607 -25.66 -2.28 -33.21
N ILE A 608 -26.28 -2.78 -34.29
CA ILE A 608 -25.85 -2.49 -35.66
C ILE A 608 -26.47 -1.16 -36.06
N LEU A 609 -25.66 -0.10 -36.16
CA LEU A 609 -26.12 1.23 -36.57
C LEU A 609 -26.36 1.30 -38.08
N LYS A 610 -25.50 0.64 -38.86
CA LYS A 610 -25.60 0.60 -40.33
C LYS A 610 -24.91 -0.64 -40.89
N THR A 611 -25.61 -1.36 -41.76
CA THR A 611 -24.96 -2.26 -42.73
C THR A 611 -24.67 -1.46 -43.99
N THR A 612 -23.41 -1.42 -44.42
CA THR A 612 -23.01 -0.73 -45.65
C THR A 612 -23.18 -1.64 -46.86
N GLY A 613 -23.17 -1.10 -48.07
CA GLY A 613 -23.00 -1.88 -49.31
C GLY A 613 -21.54 -2.19 -49.62
N VAL A 614 -20.59 -1.80 -48.76
CA VAL A 614 -19.17 -2.09 -48.95
C VAL A 614 -18.91 -3.54 -48.58
N SER A 615 -18.31 -4.31 -49.49
CA SER A 615 -17.93 -5.68 -49.17
C SER A 615 -16.83 -5.73 -48.11
N SER A 616 -17.01 -6.60 -47.11
CA SER A 616 -16.04 -6.84 -46.03
C SER A 616 -14.69 -7.37 -46.51
N LYS A 617 -14.61 -7.88 -47.75
CA LYS A 617 -13.38 -8.44 -48.34
C LYS A 617 -12.49 -7.37 -48.98
N VAL A 618 -12.95 -6.13 -49.10
CA VAL A 618 -12.19 -5.05 -49.72
C VAL A 618 -11.32 -4.38 -48.66
N ALA A 619 -10.00 -4.49 -48.83
CA ALA A 619 -9.02 -3.89 -47.91
C ALA A 619 -9.06 -2.35 -47.95
N ASN A 620 -8.63 -1.71 -46.86
CA ASN A 620 -8.53 -0.25 -46.69
C ASN A 620 -9.87 0.51 -46.79
N MET A 621 -11.00 -0.17 -46.57
CA MET A 621 -12.34 0.42 -46.57
C MET A 621 -12.90 0.66 -45.16
N ASP A 622 -12.08 0.45 -44.14
CA ASP A 622 -12.40 0.53 -42.72
C ASP A 622 -12.24 1.95 -42.12
N LYS A 623 -12.31 2.96 -42.97
CA LYS A 623 -12.14 4.37 -42.58
C LYS A 623 -13.41 4.91 -41.93
N ILE A 624 -13.30 5.33 -40.67
CA ILE A 624 -14.33 6.09 -39.94
C ILE A 624 -13.71 7.34 -39.34
N TYR A 625 -14.47 8.44 -39.39
CA TYR A 625 -14.18 9.64 -38.63
C TYR A 625 -15.33 9.93 -37.67
N TYR A 626 -14.98 10.28 -36.44
CA TYR A 626 -15.93 10.59 -35.37
C TYR A 626 -15.85 12.09 -35.08
N GLY A 627 -16.85 12.85 -35.55
CA GLY A 627 -16.99 14.28 -35.28
C GLY A 627 -17.72 14.54 -33.96
N LYS A 628 -18.07 15.80 -33.68
CA LYS A 628 -18.81 16.14 -32.45
C LYS A 628 -20.17 15.43 -32.34
N ASP A 629 -20.95 15.48 -33.42
CA ASP A 629 -22.34 15.02 -33.44
C ASP A 629 -22.58 13.90 -34.47
N LYS A 630 -21.58 13.59 -35.31
CA LYS A 630 -21.72 12.71 -36.48
C LYS A 630 -20.58 11.71 -36.60
N ILE A 631 -20.93 10.53 -37.11
CA ILE A 631 -20.00 9.51 -37.61
C ILE A 631 -19.96 9.65 -39.13
N TYR A 632 -18.76 9.81 -39.71
CA TYR A 632 -18.53 9.83 -41.16
C TYR A 632 -17.84 8.55 -41.59
N PHE A 633 -18.30 7.95 -42.68
CA PHE A 633 -17.85 6.65 -43.17
C PHE A 633 -18.06 6.50 -44.68
N ILE A 634 -17.52 5.43 -45.26
CA ILE A 634 -17.73 5.09 -46.67
C ILE A 634 -18.89 4.09 -46.81
N ASP A 635 -19.79 4.35 -47.75
CA ASP A 635 -20.84 3.41 -48.16
C ASP A 635 -20.86 3.22 -49.69
N TYR A 636 -21.34 2.07 -50.15
CA TYR A 636 -21.53 1.75 -51.56
C TYR A 636 -23.02 1.61 -51.85
N ILE A 637 -23.58 2.57 -52.60
CA ILE A 637 -25.02 2.71 -52.79
C ILE A 637 -25.29 2.85 -54.29
N SER A 638 -26.16 1.99 -54.80
CA SER A 638 -26.62 2.02 -56.20
C SER A 638 -25.47 2.07 -57.23
N GLY A 639 -24.41 1.29 -57.00
CA GLY A 639 -23.29 1.17 -57.93
C GLY A 639 -22.17 2.20 -57.75
N LYS A 640 -22.23 3.06 -56.73
CA LYS A 640 -21.28 4.16 -56.51
C LYS A 640 -20.85 4.26 -55.06
N TYR A 641 -19.64 4.77 -54.81
CA TYR A 641 -19.15 5.06 -53.47
C TYR A 641 -19.51 6.48 -53.03
N TYR A 642 -19.85 6.63 -51.76
CA TYR A 642 -20.14 7.90 -51.12
C TYR A 642 -19.40 8.01 -49.78
N VAL A 643 -19.00 9.23 -49.43
CA VAL A 643 -18.86 9.59 -48.03
C VAL A 643 -20.27 9.81 -47.50
N CYS A 644 -20.60 9.12 -46.42
CA CYS A 644 -21.87 9.24 -45.73
C CYS A 644 -21.65 9.74 -44.30
N SER A 645 -22.70 10.27 -43.70
CA SER A 645 -22.73 10.58 -42.28
C SER A 645 -24.03 10.12 -41.63
N MET A 646 -23.99 9.92 -40.30
CA MET A 646 -25.15 9.67 -39.44
C MET A 646 -24.83 10.14 -38.03
N ASP A 647 -25.83 10.29 -37.16
CA ASP A 647 -25.58 10.52 -35.74
C ASP A 647 -25.16 9.24 -34.99
N TYR A 648 -24.77 9.37 -33.72
CA TYR A 648 -24.32 8.26 -32.87
C TYR A 648 -25.39 7.21 -32.56
N ASN A 649 -26.66 7.49 -32.85
CA ASN A 649 -27.76 6.54 -32.73
C ASN A 649 -28.12 5.88 -34.06
N GLY A 650 -27.38 6.19 -35.14
CA GLY A 650 -27.63 5.66 -36.48
C GLY A 650 -28.76 6.36 -37.24
N ASN A 651 -29.27 7.48 -36.73
CA ASN A 651 -30.30 8.27 -37.39
C ASN A 651 -29.67 9.36 -38.27
N ASN A 652 -30.53 10.11 -38.99
CA ASN A 652 -30.12 11.25 -39.81
C ASN A 652 -29.07 10.91 -40.89
N PHE A 653 -29.19 9.71 -41.47
CA PHE A 653 -28.29 9.25 -42.53
C PHE A 653 -28.30 10.21 -43.74
N THR A 654 -27.10 10.62 -44.15
CA THR A 654 -26.90 11.57 -45.26
C THR A 654 -25.79 11.09 -46.19
N GLN A 655 -26.00 11.19 -47.51
CA GLN A 655 -24.94 11.03 -48.52
C GLN A 655 -24.26 12.39 -48.71
N GLU A 656 -23.07 12.58 -48.11
CA GLU A 656 -22.38 13.88 -48.09
C GLU A 656 -21.77 14.22 -49.46
N ARG A 657 -21.08 13.25 -50.08
CA ARG A 657 -20.53 13.42 -51.44
C ARG A 657 -20.20 12.08 -52.10
N GLN A 658 -20.36 12.03 -53.42
CA GLN A 658 -19.88 10.90 -54.23
C GLN A 658 -18.35 10.93 -54.31
N VAL A 659 -17.71 9.77 -54.27
CA VAL A 659 -16.25 9.60 -54.35
C VAL A 659 -15.90 8.41 -55.25
N SER A 660 -14.67 8.40 -55.80
CA SER A 660 -14.19 7.24 -56.56
C SER A 660 -13.47 6.24 -55.66
N PHE A 661 -13.39 4.98 -56.10
CA PHE A 661 -12.62 3.94 -55.40
C PHE A 661 -11.13 4.29 -55.30
N ILE A 662 -10.57 4.92 -56.34
CA ILE A 662 -9.17 5.37 -56.37
C ILE A 662 -8.93 6.43 -55.29
N ASP A 663 -9.86 7.38 -55.13
CA ASP A 663 -9.75 8.40 -54.09
C ASP A 663 -9.80 7.77 -52.70
N ILE A 664 -10.77 6.89 -52.45
CA ILE A 664 -10.97 6.28 -51.13
C ILE A 664 -9.75 5.46 -50.69
N THR A 665 -9.10 4.75 -51.62
CA THR A 665 -7.93 3.91 -51.33
C THR A 665 -6.64 4.71 -51.17
N SER A 666 -6.65 6.01 -51.50
CA SER A 666 -5.53 6.92 -51.24
C SER A 666 -5.27 7.11 -49.75
N SER A 667 -3.99 7.19 -49.35
CA SER A 667 -3.58 7.49 -47.98
C SER A 667 -3.93 8.92 -47.54
N ASN A 668 -4.06 9.84 -48.49
CA ASN A 668 -4.34 11.25 -48.21
C ASN A 668 -5.84 11.57 -48.26
N PHE A 669 -6.69 10.55 -48.40
CA PHE A 669 -8.12 10.75 -48.45
C PHE A 669 -8.68 11.18 -47.09
N VAL A 670 -9.37 12.31 -47.08
CA VAL A 670 -10.02 12.87 -45.88
C VAL A 670 -11.52 12.64 -45.98
N LEU A 671 -12.12 11.98 -44.98
CA LEU A 671 -13.57 11.73 -44.96
C LEU A 671 -14.38 13.03 -44.92
N THR A 672 -13.99 13.99 -44.09
CA THR A 672 -14.77 15.21 -43.84
C THR A 672 -13.87 16.42 -43.58
N THR A 673 -14.36 17.61 -43.89
CA THR A 673 -13.73 18.87 -43.48
C THR A 673 -14.09 19.27 -42.05
N ASP A 674 -15.04 18.55 -41.43
CA ASP A 674 -15.32 18.64 -40.01
C ASP A 674 -14.07 18.24 -39.22
N THR A 675 -13.59 19.19 -38.40
CA THR A 675 -12.43 19.00 -37.53
C THR A 675 -12.83 18.92 -36.06
N SER A 676 -14.14 18.97 -35.78
CA SER A 676 -14.66 18.82 -34.43
C SER A 676 -14.39 17.42 -33.90
N LYS A 677 -14.04 17.34 -32.62
CA LYS A 677 -13.83 16.06 -31.93
C LYS A 677 -15.15 15.62 -31.28
N PRO A 678 -15.37 14.31 -31.09
CA PRO A 678 -16.52 13.86 -30.33
C PRO A 678 -16.44 14.39 -28.90
N ILE A 679 -17.59 14.57 -28.27
CA ILE A 679 -17.64 14.81 -26.82
C ILE A 679 -17.31 13.46 -26.18
N THR A 680 -16.02 13.16 -25.98
CA THR A 680 -15.62 11.79 -25.62
C THR A 680 -15.49 11.53 -24.14
N ASN A 681 -15.28 12.53 -23.29
CA ASN A 681 -14.73 12.24 -21.96
C ASN A 681 -15.40 13.09 -20.87
N ASN A 682 -16.24 12.47 -20.06
CA ASN A 682 -16.55 12.97 -18.73
C ASN A 682 -15.42 12.57 -17.78
N PHE A 683 -14.22 13.11 -18.01
CA PHE A 683 -13.05 12.89 -17.16
C PHE A 683 -13.28 13.50 -15.78
N SER A 684 -13.86 12.69 -14.90
CA SER A 684 -14.37 13.09 -13.60
C SER A 684 -14.41 11.89 -12.64
N GLY A 685 -14.84 12.13 -11.41
CA GLY A 685 -15.04 11.14 -10.37
C GLY A 685 -13.75 10.44 -9.97
N ILE A 686 -13.87 9.14 -9.72
CA ILE A 686 -12.77 8.31 -9.20
C ILE A 686 -11.63 8.14 -10.21
N VAL A 687 -11.93 8.05 -11.51
CA VAL A 687 -10.92 7.90 -12.57
C VAL A 687 -10.06 9.17 -12.66
N ALA A 688 -10.68 10.35 -12.67
CA ALA A 688 -9.97 11.62 -12.67
C ALA A 688 -9.16 11.83 -11.37
N LEU A 689 -9.72 11.45 -10.21
CA LEU A 689 -9.01 11.52 -8.95
C LEU A 689 -7.76 10.62 -8.94
N LYS A 690 -7.86 9.35 -9.40
CA LYS A 690 -6.71 8.43 -9.49
C LYS A 690 -5.60 9.01 -10.38
N ALA A 691 -5.95 9.55 -11.55
CA ALA A 691 -5.01 10.18 -12.46
C ALA A 691 -4.34 11.42 -11.84
N GLU A 692 -5.11 12.26 -11.15
CA GLU A 692 -4.57 13.47 -10.52
C GLU A 692 -3.74 13.16 -9.27
N LEU A 693 -4.07 12.08 -8.53
CA LEU A 693 -3.22 11.56 -7.46
C LEU A 693 -1.86 11.09 -8.00
N ALA A 694 -1.84 10.38 -9.13
CA ALA A 694 -0.60 10.00 -9.80
C ALA A 694 0.27 11.21 -10.14
N LEU A 695 -0.31 12.21 -10.82
CA LEU A 695 0.39 13.44 -11.20
C LEU A 695 0.84 14.24 -9.97
N SER A 696 0.03 14.28 -8.91
CA SER A 696 0.35 15.03 -7.68
C SER A 696 1.48 14.36 -6.89
N LYS A 697 1.51 13.03 -6.80
CA LYS A 697 2.62 12.26 -6.23
C LYS A 697 3.90 12.45 -7.04
N LEU A 698 3.79 12.40 -8.36
CA LEU A 698 4.91 12.66 -9.26
C LEU A 698 5.44 14.08 -9.05
N ARG A 699 4.56 15.09 -8.95
CA ARG A 699 4.96 16.46 -8.60
C ARG A 699 5.65 16.54 -7.24
N ASP A 700 5.09 15.96 -6.18
CA ASP A 700 5.71 15.99 -4.85
C ASP A 700 7.13 15.36 -4.85
N LEU A 701 7.34 14.29 -5.63
CA LEU A 701 8.65 13.64 -5.77
C LEU A 701 9.73 14.54 -6.39
N TYR A 702 9.39 15.39 -7.35
CA TYR A 702 10.38 16.18 -8.10
C TYR A 702 10.30 17.69 -7.84
N TYR A 703 9.34 18.15 -7.04
CA TYR A 703 9.15 19.57 -6.73
C TYR A 703 9.24 19.86 -5.23
N HIS A 704 10.12 19.21 -4.48
CA HIS A 704 10.26 19.46 -3.03
C HIS A 704 11.49 20.32 -2.65
N GLY A 705 12.11 20.97 -3.62
CA GLY A 705 13.28 21.84 -3.39
C GLY A 705 14.44 21.12 -2.71
N GLU A 706 14.92 21.71 -1.62
CA GLU A 706 15.99 21.15 -0.76
C GLU A 706 15.44 20.40 0.45
N GLU A 707 14.12 20.39 0.65
CA GLU A 707 13.51 19.74 1.80
C GLU A 707 13.74 18.25 1.78
N ASP A 708 13.80 17.63 2.95
CA ASP A 708 13.71 16.19 3.02
C ASP A 708 12.34 15.73 2.49
N TYR A 709 12.36 14.77 1.56
CA TYR A 709 11.14 14.30 0.90
C TYR A 709 10.09 13.80 1.90
N PHE A 710 10.50 13.12 2.97
CA PHE A 710 9.59 12.54 3.97
C PHE A 710 9.16 13.54 5.04
N SER A 711 9.67 14.78 5.01
CA SER A 711 9.37 15.81 6.01
C SER A 711 9.14 17.16 5.33
N PRO A 712 7.96 17.36 4.69
CA PRO A 712 7.60 18.64 4.08
C PRO A 712 7.55 19.75 5.13
N LYS A 713 8.14 20.92 4.82
CA LYS A 713 8.09 22.10 5.69
C LYS A 713 7.46 23.32 5.01
N ASP A 714 7.58 23.44 3.68
CA ASP A 714 6.88 24.47 2.91
C ASP A 714 5.36 24.29 3.11
N PRO A 715 4.64 25.31 3.61
CA PRO A 715 3.21 25.19 3.89
C PRO A 715 2.38 24.74 2.68
N ARG A 716 2.77 25.14 1.45
CA ARG A 716 2.09 24.75 0.21
C ARG A 716 2.33 23.28 -0.11
N ARG A 717 3.53 22.77 0.17
CA ARG A 717 3.86 21.34 0.03
C ARG A 717 3.14 20.50 1.09
N VAL A 718 3.07 20.98 2.33
CA VAL A 718 2.29 20.35 3.39
C VAL A 718 0.81 20.24 2.99
N GLU A 719 0.24 21.29 2.40
CA GLU A 719 -1.12 21.26 1.88
C GLU A 719 -1.30 20.25 0.74
N LEU A 720 -0.40 20.24 -0.25
CA LEU A 720 -0.40 19.27 -1.35
C LEU A 720 -0.33 17.82 -0.83
N THR A 721 0.63 17.51 0.04
CA THR A 721 0.83 16.16 0.60
C THR A 721 -0.33 15.71 1.47
N ASN A 722 -0.96 16.63 2.22
CA ASN A 722 -2.19 16.33 2.96
C ASN A 722 -3.37 16.04 2.03
N ALA A 723 -3.53 16.78 0.94
CA ALA A 723 -4.55 16.52 -0.06
C ALA A 723 -4.32 15.18 -0.79
N ILE A 724 -3.06 14.80 -1.04
CA ILE A 724 -2.71 13.48 -1.60
C ILE A 724 -3.20 12.38 -0.64
N LYS A 725 -2.85 12.46 0.64
CA LYS A 725 -3.29 11.50 1.67
C LYS A 725 -4.81 11.46 1.84
N GLU A 726 -5.49 12.58 1.65
CA GLU A 726 -6.96 12.66 1.65
C GLU A 726 -7.55 11.90 0.46
N GLY A 727 -7.00 12.10 -0.75
CA GLY A 727 -7.43 11.37 -1.95
C GLY A 727 -7.13 9.87 -1.88
N GLU A 728 -5.96 9.46 -1.38
CA GLU A 728 -5.62 8.05 -1.15
C GLU A 728 -6.63 7.35 -0.23
N ARG A 729 -6.98 7.99 0.88
CA ARG A 729 -8.02 7.46 1.78
C ARG A 729 -9.37 7.36 1.11
N LEU A 730 -9.74 8.35 0.28
CA LEU A 730 -11.03 8.33 -0.41
C LEU A 730 -11.11 7.16 -1.41
N ILE A 731 -10.05 6.87 -2.17
CA ILE A 731 -10.07 5.78 -3.15
C ILE A 731 -10.13 4.39 -2.51
N GLU A 732 -9.79 4.27 -1.22
CA GLU A 732 -9.92 3.03 -0.43
C GLU A 732 -11.34 2.84 0.15
N THR A 733 -12.18 3.88 0.18
CA THR A 733 -13.56 3.77 0.66
C THR A 733 -14.47 3.04 -0.35
N THR A 734 -15.38 2.20 0.14
CA THR A 734 -16.35 1.48 -0.71
C THR A 734 -17.78 1.68 -0.17
N PRO A 735 -18.74 2.21 -0.96
CA PRO A 735 -18.57 2.77 -2.31
C PRO A 735 -17.95 4.18 -2.30
N VAL A 736 -17.19 4.52 -3.35
CA VAL A 736 -16.59 5.85 -3.50
C VAL A 736 -17.67 6.90 -3.80
N ASN A 737 -17.64 8.02 -3.08
CA ASN A 737 -18.51 9.17 -3.38
C ASN A 737 -17.95 10.00 -4.54
N HIS A 738 -18.60 9.94 -5.71
CA HIS A 738 -18.15 10.63 -6.93
C HIS A 738 -18.09 12.17 -6.79
N ASN A 739 -18.96 12.79 -6.00
CA ASN A 739 -18.94 14.24 -5.78
C ASN A 739 -17.72 14.65 -4.94
N GLN A 740 -17.42 13.88 -3.89
CA GLN A 740 -16.20 14.08 -3.10
C GLN A 740 -14.95 13.84 -3.94
N ALA A 741 -14.96 12.79 -4.79
CA ALA A 741 -13.85 12.51 -5.69
C ALA A 741 -13.60 13.66 -6.67
N ASN A 742 -14.66 14.24 -7.23
CA ASN A 742 -14.59 15.42 -8.09
C ASN A 742 -14.04 16.66 -7.36
N ALA A 743 -14.49 16.91 -6.14
CA ALA A 743 -14.00 18.04 -5.35
C ALA A 743 -12.50 17.90 -5.04
N LEU A 744 -12.06 16.70 -4.64
CA LEU A 744 -10.64 16.42 -4.39
C LEU A 744 -9.80 16.47 -5.65
N PHE A 745 -10.30 15.96 -6.77
CA PHE A 745 -9.65 16.08 -8.08
C PHE A 745 -9.33 17.55 -8.41
N GLN A 746 -10.32 18.44 -8.31
CA GLN A 746 -10.12 19.87 -8.61
C GLN A 746 -9.14 20.53 -7.63
N LYS A 747 -9.26 20.21 -6.33
CA LYS A 747 -8.36 20.72 -5.27
C LYS A 747 -6.92 20.29 -5.52
N LEU A 748 -6.67 18.99 -5.74
CA LEU A 748 -5.34 18.45 -6.02
C LEU A 748 -4.72 19.08 -7.26
N ARG A 749 -5.51 19.21 -8.34
CA ARG A 749 -5.06 19.84 -9.58
C ARG A 749 -4.61 21.29 -9.37
N ALA A 750 -5.39 22.07 -8.62
CA ALA A 750 -5.04 23.44 -8.30
C ALA A 750 -3.74 23.51 -7.47
N LEU A 751 -3.61 22.69 -6.43
CA LEU A 751 -2.42 22.63 -5.57
C LEU A 751 -1.18 22.22 -6.38
N ARG A 752 -1.27 21.13 -7.15
CA ARG A 752 -0.18 20.63 -8.01
C ARG A 752 0.30 21.68 -9.00
N LYS A 753 -0.62 22.37 -9.70
CA LYS A 753 -0.25 23.39 -10.70
C LYS A 753 0.31 24.67 -10.08
N SER A 754 -0.06 24.98 -8.83
CA SER A 754 0.46 26.14 -8.11
C SER A 754 1.83 25.93 -7.47
N TYR A 755 2.24 24.68 -7.25
CA TYR A 755 3.45 24.35 -6.53
C TYR A 755 4.64 24.13 -7.48
N THR A 756 5.50 25.15 -7.59
CA THR A 756 6.51 25.28 -8.65
C THR A 756 7.95 25.38 -8.13
N ILE A 757 8.27 24.81 -6.96
CA ILE A 757 9.66 24.76 -6.47
C ILE A 757 10.30 23.48 -7.00
N PRO A 758 11.12 23.51 -8.07
CA PRO A 758 11.73 22.30 -8.59
C PRO A 758 12.75 21.74 -7.59
N LEU A 759 13.04 20.46 -7.72
CA LEU A 759 14.13 19.82 -7.00
C LEU A 759 15.46 20.53 -7.27
N SER A 760 16.26 20.71 -6.23
CA SER A 760 17.66 21.12 -6.41
C SER A 760 18.52 19.89 -6.72
N VAL A 761 18.95 19.77 -7.97
CA VAL A 761 19.93 18.76 -8.38
C VAL A 761 21.29 19.22 -7.89
N LYS A 762 21.94 18.42 -7.04
CA LYS A 762 23.31 18.72 -6.60
C LYS A 762 24.26 18.41 -7.75
N ALA A 763 24.56 19.43 -8.56
CA ALA A 763 25.63 19.34 -9.55
C ALA A 763 26.98 19.36 -8.81
N ASN A 764 27.48 18.18 -8.45
CA ASN A 764 28.91 17.96 -8.17
C ASN A 764 29.43 16.86 -9.11
#